data_AF-A0A1C0ZWV0-F1
#
_entry.id   AF-A0A1C0ZWV0-F1
#
_cell.length_a   1.000
_cell.length_b   1.000
_cell.length_c   1.000
_cell.angle_alpha   90.00
_cell.angle_beta   90.00
_cell.angle_gamma   90.00
#
_symmetry.space_group_name_H-M   'P 1'
#
loop_
_entity.id
_entity.type
_entity.pdbx_description
1 polymer ?
#
loop_
_entity_poly.entity_id
_entity_poly.type
_entity_poly.pdbx_seq_one_letter_code
_entity_poly.pdbx_strand_id
1 'polypeptide(L)'
;MLKRYYKVFSVLMLLVLAASFAWAALHREQHETIGTNESYTFDASENYNKLAYLRPNVFSALQSSYDRAGGNNDGWDQSNFLYTDDHHDQVMLDVKGPGKVNRLWFAGAWDIDQTYFQFYFDGESSPRLKIKMRDMFNGSTPPFLEHLTGDGSVSSGGNFCYVTIPFAKGLKITATPVGKDFFYQVGYDTFSPGTSIASWPEHDINQSYDDLVKKTGSTPYESKGNVAEKTVNLSGGATIRLADLRGPATIQSIKLNIPEVIEERKASADVLNKLWLRIRYDGEKNPSFYAPLGSVFAMGQFGIQNVRSLPAGINENGDLYLYLPAPFKRSAQIDLVSFREMETKAVKFTTEYTPFTDSMDKVGYLHAAFTDLHPKSGDGSDYTVLDSQGIGHVVGIIQSFAGDTDRRYLEGDERIYIDGSRSPVWMGTGTEDLYNGGGYFINGTFTLPFHGNGAHKEGEQDLTAAYRFFINDPIPFRNGITFGLEHGADLNGNNPSETTTNDANVEVSSLVYYYNANMETKLTDSLDIGNSSSEQSHAYQLTDQTSQDTRSGTYEGSEEDRVVTLPGRSYTGSSELTLKVDPHNHGVILRRTFDQTMPNSEATVSIDGVPVGTWYHAGSNVYHLWRDDDFMIPMAYTANKKELHVKIVNVAKNTSWSEYGYKAYSLDLPKVGILQSLLARLHPAHTPEADPQGPASKAAAPKHFANEVKPPLWSWVREDSSKYKLFPDTGIVRIIGQQGELFYDSNNAKNILLRNAPEQDFSIVSKLTFPSPLDSNYQQAGVIIYQDDDNYVKIGRMSSDGISHFVFTKEVGKTTEDQSVPDNVASQTLYLRLTKLGHQYSAYYSTNGIHFTRAGTFFSASLNAPRVGVFAWTNAGKEMAADFESFQIIDHH
;
A
#
# COMPACT_ATOMS: atom_id res chain seq x y z
N MET A 1 -24.23 -67.12 30.83
CA MET A 1 -24.46 -65.69 30.53
C MET A 1 -23.18 -64.85 30.53
N LEU A 2 -22.31 -64.93 31.56
CA LEU A 2 -21.06 -64.14 31.63
C LEU A 2 -20.13 -64.22 30.39
N LYS A 3 -19.96 -65.41 29.77
CA LYS A 3 -19.12 -65.57 28.56
C LYS A 3 -19.67 -64.86 27.31
N ARG A 4 -20.98 -64.60 27.23
CA ARG A 4 -21.58 -63.83 26.12
C ARG A 4 -21.37 -62.33 26.31
N TYR A 5 -21.42 -61.84 27.55
CA TYR A 5 -21.14 -60.43 27.86
C TYR A 5 -19.67 -60.07 27.59
N TYR A 6 -18.72 -60.92 27.97
CA TYR A 6 -17.31 -60.68 27.67
C TYR A 6 -17.04 -60.61 26.16
N LYS A 7 -17.64 -61.51 25.35
CA LYS A 7 -17.47 -61.47 23.90
C LYS A 7 -18.04 -60.20 23.26
N VAL A 8 -19.20 -59.74 23.72
CA VAL A 8 -19.81 -58.50 23.20
C VAL A 8 -18.99 -57.28 23.63
N PHE A 9 -18.52 -57.24 24.88
CA PHE A 9 -17.72 -56.13 25.40
C PHE A 9 -16.34 -56.05 24.74
N SER A 10 -15.67 -57.19 24.50
CA SER A 10 -14.39 -57.23 23.78
C SER A 10 -14.53 -56.80 22.32
N VAL A 11 -15.64 -57.17 21.65
CA VAL A 11 -15.92 -56.73 20.27
C VAL A 11 -16.23 -55.23 20.23
N LEU A 12 -16.99 -54.71 21.20
CA LEU A 12 -17.27 -53.27 21.29
C LEU A 12 -15.98 -52.46 21.52
N MET A 13 -15.09 -52.94 22.40
CA MET A 13 -13.83 -52.27 22.70
C MET A 13 -12.86 -52.31 21.51
N LEU A 14 -12.83 -53.42 20.76
CA LEU A 14 -12.09 -53.52 19.49
C LEU A 14 -12.66 -52.60 18.40
N LEU A 15 -13.99 -52.42 18.34
CA LEU A 15 -14.62 -51.48 17.41
C LEU A 15 -14.34 -50.03 17.79
N VAL A 16 -14.32 -49.69 19.09
CA VAL A 16 -13.95 -48.34 19.57
C VAL A 16 -12.47 -48.05 19.32
N LEU A 17 -11.58 -49.02 19.54
CA LEU A 17 -10.16 -48.91 19.19
C LEU A 17 -9.94 -48.80 17.68
N ALA A 18 -10.63 -49.61 16.88
CA ALA A 18 -10.56 -49.52 15.43
C ALA A 18 -11.11 -48.19 14.90
N ALA A 19 -12.19 -47.67 15.50
CA ALA A 19 -12.74 -46.35 15.16
C ALA A 19 -11.81 -45.20 15.57
N SER A 20 -11.10 -45.32 16.70
CA SER A 20 -10.11 -44.30 17.12
C SER A 20 -8.82 -44.36 16.31
N PHE A 21 -8.36 -45.55 15.89
CA PHE A 21 -7.27 -45.69 14.92
C PHE A 21 -7.67 -45.24 13.51
N ALA A 22 -8.90 -45.51 13.07
CA ALA A 22 -9.42 -45.02 11.80
C ALA A 22 -9.63 -43.51 11.82
N TRP A 23 -10.06 -42.93 12.96
CA TRP A 23 -10.18 -41.48 13.15
C TRP A 23 -8.80 -40.80 13.20
N ALA A 24 -7.82 -41.39 13.89
CA ALA A 24 -6.44 -40.90 13.91
C ALA A 24 -5.75 -41.05 12.54
N ALA A 25 -6.05 -42.10 11.78
CA ALA A 25 -5.55 -42.31 10.42
C ALA A 25 -6.23 -41.37 9.40
N LEU A 26 -7.55 -41.14 9.51
CA LEU A 26 -8.26 -40.14 8.70
C LEU A 26 -7.77 -38.72 9.01
N HIS A 27 -7.47 -38.40 10.27
CA HIS A 27 -6.86 -37.13 10.63
C HIS A 27 -5.42 -37.02 10.12
N ARG A 28 -4.62 -38.10 10.17
CA ARG A 28 -3.28 -38.11 9.55
C ARG A 28 -3.33 -37.93 8.03
N GLU A 29 -4.22 -38.63 7.34
CA GLU A 29 -4.41 -38.48 5.89
C GLU A 29 -5.01 -37.10 5.53
N GLN A 30 -5.91 -36.53 6.34
CA GLN A 30 -6.39 -35.15 6.14
C GLN A 30 -5.28 -34.10 6.38
N HIS A 31 -4.39 -34.32 7.34
CA HIS A 31 -3.20 -33.49 7.53
C HIS A 31 -2.15 -33.66 6.43
N GLU A 32 -2.05 -34.84 5.81
CA GLU A 32 -1.16 -35.08 4.66
C GLU A 32 -1.76 -34.62 3.31
N THR A 33 -3.09 -34.50 3.19
CA THR A 33 -3.76 -34.07 1.94
C THR A 33 -4.22 -32.61 1.91
N ILE A 34 -4.30 -31.94 3.07
CA ILE A 34 -4.43 -30.48 3.16
C ILE A 34 -3.04 -29.95 3.49
N GLY A 35 -2.23 -29.72 2.46
CA GLY A 35 -0.79 -29.47 2.58
C GLY A 35 -0.43 -28.44 3.65
N THR A 36 0.11 -28.91 4.78
CA THR A 36 0.75 -28.08 5.82
C THR A 36 2.22 -27.76 5.49
N ASN A 37 2.72 -28.20 4.32
CA ASN A 37 4.07 -27.94 3.86
C ASN A 37 4.04 -26.83 2.81
N GLU A 38 3.66 -25.61 3.18
CA GLU A 38 4.07 -24.45 2.40
C GLU A 38 5.59 -24.32 2.56
N SER A 39 6.33 -24.82 1.57
CA SER A 39 7.76 -24.53 1.43
C SER A 39 7.92 -23.10 0.90
N TYR A 40 8.76 -22.29 1.54
CA TYR A 40 9.20 -21.01 0.99
C TYR A 40 9.82 -21.24 -0.40
N THR A 41 9.23 -20.66 -1.46
CA THR A 41 9.57 -20.95 -2.87
C THR A 41 9.63 -19.71 -3.77
N PHE A 42 9.60 -18.50 -3.19
CA PHE A 42 9.48 -17.24 -3.92
C PHE A 42 10.79 -16.44 -3.95
N ASP A 43 11.91 -17.12 -4.17
CA ASP A 43 13.21 -16.49 -4.12
C ASP A 43 13.73 -16.07 -5.50
N ALA A 44 13.94 -14.76 -5.68
CA ALA A 44 14.43 -14.20 -6.93
C ALA A 44 15.89 -14.57 -7.23
N SER A 45 16.67 -14.96 -6.21
CA SER A 45 18.06 -15.40 -6.39
C SER A 45 18.15 -16.75 -7.12
N GLU A 46 17.19 -17.65 -6.91
CA GLU A 46 17.14 -18.95 -7.56
C GLU A 46 16.54 -18.86 -8.96
N ASN A 47 15.49 -18.04 -9.12
CA ASN A 47 14.86 -17.79 -10.41
C ASN A 47 14.30 -16.38 -10.45
N TYR A 48 14.95 -15.51 -11.21
CA TYR A 48 14.58 -14.09 -11.26
C TYR A 48 13.14 -13.83 -11.75
N ASN A 49 12.54 -14.74 -12.54
CA ASN A 49 11.12 -14.65 -12.91
C ASN A 49 10.16 -14.78 -11.72
N LYS A 50 10.61 -15.36 -10.59
CA LYS A 50 9.83 -15.47 -9.35
C LYS A 50 9.57 -14.12 -8.69
N LEU A 51 10.27 -13.06 -9.09
CA LEU A 51 10.01 -11.71 -8.60
C LEU A 51 8.59 -11.22 -8.89
N ALA A 52 7.92 -11.73 -9.94
CA ALA A 52 6.55 -11.38 -10.27
C ALA A 52 5.49 -12.16 -9.47
N TYR A 53 5.87 -13.17 -8.69
CA TYR A 53 4.91 -14.04 -7.98
C TYR A 53 4.36 -13.35 -6.75
N LEU A 54 3.04 -13.39 -6.59
CA LEU A 54 2.32 -12.83 -5.45
C LEU A 54 2.73 -13.55 -4.15
N ARG A 55 2.77 -12.80 -3.04
CA ARG A 55 3.22 -13.29 -1.74
C ARG A 55 2.15 -13.11 -0.65
N PRO A 56 0.97 -13.74 -0.75
CA PRO A 56 -0.13 -13.53 0.19
C PRO A 56 0.21 -13.95 1.63
N ASN A 57 1.17 -14.86 1.81
CA ASN A 57 1.52 -15.47 3.08
C ASN A 57 2.80 -14.90 3.71
N VAL A 58 3.32 -13.78 3.19
CA VAL A 58 4.56 -13.13 3.65
C VAL A 58 4.26 -11.73 4.19
N PHE A 59 4.44 -11.51 5.48
CA PHE A 59 4.30 -10.19 6.10
C PHE A 59 5.68 -9.57 6.20
N SER A 60 5.85 -8.37 5.66
CA SER A 60 7.14 -7.67 5.69
C SER A 60 7.05 -6.46 6.60
N ALA A 61 8.08 -6.23 7.41
CA ALA A 61 8.12 -5.14 8.38
C ALA A 61 9.54 -4.57 8.52
N LEU A 62 9.60 -3.34 9.01
CA LEU A 62 10.85 -2.66 9.37
C LEU A 62 10.84 -2.38 10.87
N GLN A 63 11.85 -2.87 11.57
CA GLN A 63 12.15 -2.42 12.93
C GLN A 63 13.36 -1.50 12.87
N SER A 64 13.19 -0.25 13.28
CA SER A 64 14.26 0.74 13.27
C SER A 64 14.45 1.41 14.64
N SER A 65 15.37 2.35 14.68
CA SER A 65 15.60 3.28 15.78
C SER A 65 14.76 4.55 15.70
N TYR A 66 13.68 4.59 14.89
CA TYR A 66 12.80 5.76 14.75
C TYR A 66 12.36 6.35 16.10
N ASP A 67 12.14 7.66 16.12
CA ASP A 67 11.63 8.37 17.28
C ASP A 67 10.19 7.95 17.56
N ARG A 68 10.02 7.24 18.68
CA ARG A 68 8.72 6.76 19.12
C ARG A 68 7.71 7.87 19.42
N ALA A 69 8.15 9.11 19.58
CA ALA A 69 7.29 10.27 19.77
C ALA A 69 6.81 10.91 18.44
N GLY A 70 7.30 10.44 17.29
CA GLY A 70 7.02 11.03 15.97
C GLY A 70 7.91 12.23 15.63
N GLY A 71 8.96 12.47 16.41
CA GLY A 71 9.98 13.48 16.12
C GLY A 71 11.07 12.96 15.20
N ASN A 72 12.23 13.61 15.25
CA ASN A 72 13.41 13.27 14.45
C ASN A 72 14.57 12.89 15.38
N ASN A 73 14.32 12.17 16.48
CA ASN A 73 15.38 11.64 17.34
C ASN A 73 15.59 10.14 17.14
N ASP A 74 15.96 9.75 15.92
CA ASP A 74 16.00 8.37 15.43
C ASP A 74 17.28 7.61 15.80
N GLY A 75 18.12 8.15 16.67
CA GLY A 75 19.41 7.51 17.02
C GLY A 75 20.40 8.35 17.82
N TRP A 76 20.12 9.65 18.05
CA TRP A 76 21.10 10.56 18.68
C TRP A 76 21.35 10.25 20.17
N ASP A 77 20.34 9.78 20.92
CA ASP A 77 20.41 9.71 22.40
C ASP A 77 20.46 8.30 23.03
N GLN A 78 21.14 7.32 22.40
CA GLN A 78 21.20 5.92 22.90
C GLN A 78 19.82 5.27 23.06
N SER A 79 18.84 5.73 22.29
CA SER A 79 17.42 5.43 22.49
C SER A 79 16.87 4.48 21.42
N ASN A 80 15.58 4.21 21.51
CA ASN A 80 14.76 3.59 20.48
C ASN A 80 14.97 2.09 20.20
N PHE A 81 15.72 1.38 21.03
CA PHE A 81 15.69 -0.09 21.10
C PHE A 81 14.36 -0.63 21.62
N LEU A 82 14.00 -1.87 21.25
CA LEU A 82 12.77 -2.51 21.73
C LEU A 82 12.74 -2.61 23.25
N TYR A 83 13.86 -3.05 23.84
CA TYR A 83 14.13 -3.08 25.28
C TYR A 83 15.60 -3.45 25.52
N THR A 84 16.04 -3.33 26.78
CA THR A 84 17.31 -3.91 27.25
C THR A 84 17.04 -5.27 27.90
N ASP A 85 17.77 -6.31 27.51
CA ASP A 85 17.58 -7.66 28.06
C ASP A 85 18.35 -7.90 29.37
N ASP A 86 18.18 -9.09 29.96
CA ASP A 86 18.78 -9.48 31.25
C ASP A 86 20.33 -9.52 31.23
N HIS A 87 20.95 -9.56 30.04
CA HIS A 87 22.41 -9.45 29.88
C HIS A 87 22.89 -8.01 29.73
N HIS A 88 21.98 -7.03 29.81
CA HIS A 88 22.20 -5.63 29.51
C HIS A 88 22.52 -5.35 28.03
N ASP A 89 22.09 -6.22 27.12
CA ASP A 89 22.20 -5.99 25.69
C ASP A 89 20.98 -5.21 25.17
N GLN A 90 21.20 -4.33 24.20
CA GLN A 90 20.12 -3.60 23.55
C GLN A 90 19.49 -4.45 22.46
N VAL A 91 18.17 -4.69 22.54
CA VAL A 91 17.44 -5.54 21.59
C VAL A 91 16.93 -4.71 20.42
N MET A 92 17.43 -5.02 19.22
CA MET A 92 17.03 -4.34 17.97
C MET A 92 15.91 -5.09 17.24
N LEU A 93 15.82 -6.41 17.43
CA LEU A 93 14.76 -7.26 16.87
C LEU A 93 14.46 -8.38 17.86
N ASP A 94 13.18 -8.67 18.12
CA ASP A 94 12.73 -9.94 18.70
C ASP A 94 11.41 -10.33 18.00
N VAL A 95 11.43 -11.42 17.24
CA VAL A 95 10.28 -11.91 16.48
C VAL A 95 10.07 -13.40 16.74
N LYS A 96 8.81 -13.85 16.71
CA LYS A 96 8.43 -15.27 16.85
C LYS A 96 7.83 -15.79 15.55
N GLY A 97 7.88 -17.11 15.37
CA GLY A 97 7.42 -17.80 14.17
C GLY A 97 8.51 -17.91 13.10
N PRO A 98 8.19 -18.57 11.97
CA PRO A 98 9.10 -18.71 10.84
C PRO A 98 9.23 -17.38 10.08
N GLY A 99 10.42 -17.09 9.56
CA GLY A 99 10.68 -15.86 8.82
C GLY A 99 12.12 -15.73 8.35
N LYS A 100 12.49 -14.53 7.93
CA LYS A 100 13.87 -14.17 7.55
C LYS A 100 14.14 -12.68 7.79
N VAL A 101 15.38 -12.36 8.13
CA VAL A 101 15.94 -11.00 8.01
C VAL A 101 16.60 -10.88 6.65
N ASN A 102 16.31 -9.81 5.93
CA ASN A 102 16.69 -9.66 4.52
C ASN A 102 17.55 -8.42 4.29
N ARG A 103 17.51 -7.48 5.24
CA ARG A 103 18.29 -6.25 5.22
C ARG A 103 18.62 -5.82 6.64
N LEU A 104 19.87 -5.44 6.83
CA LEU A 104 20.34 -4.67 7.97
C LEU A 104 20.98 -3.40 7.46
N TRP A 105 20.69 -2.28 8.10
CA TRP A 105 21.33 -1.00 7.82
C TRP A 105 21.66 -0.28 9.11
N PHE A 106 22.79 0.42 9.13
CA PHE A 106 23.27 1.20 10.27
C PHE A 106 24.05 2.44 9.85
N ALA A 107 23.90 3.53 10.58
CA ALA A 107 24.71 4.74 10.43
C ALA A 107 25.00 5.42 11.78
N GLY A 108 25.78 6.50 11.73
CA GLY A 108 26.16 7.33 12.88
C GLY A 108 27.66 7.38 13.11
N ALA A 109 28.12 8.27 14.00
CA ALA A 109 29.53 8.46 14.34
C ALA A 109 30.06 7.52 15.44
N TRP A 110 29.27 6.54 15.88
CA TRP A 110 29.68 5.57 16.89
C TRP A 110 30.82 4.64 16.40
N ASP A 111 31.71 4.25 17.32
CA ASP A 111 32.84 3.38 17.02
C ASP A 111 32.40 1.92 16.79
N ILE A 112 32.23 1.56 15.52
CA ILE A 112 31.80 0.23 15.06
C ILE A 112 32.77 -0.91 15.44
N ASP A 113 34.01 -0.61 15.87
CA ASP A 113 34.97 -1.63 16.30
C ASP A 113 34.67 -2.22 17.69
N GLN A 114 33.83 -1.52 18.46
CA GLN A 114 33.49 -1.89 19.83
C GLN A 114 32.21 -2.72 19.91
N THR A 115 31.24 -2.48 19.01
CA THR A 115 29.91 -3.10 19.05
C THR A 115 29.91 -4.52 18.51
N TYR A 116 29.30 -5.43 19.26
CA TYR A 116 28.97 -6.78 18.82
C TYR A 116 27.48 -6.89 18.52
N PHE A 117 27.17 -7.53 17.38
CA PHE A 117 25.86 -8.08 17.11
C PHE A 117 25.79 -9.53 17.55
N GLN A 118 24.66 -9.89 18.14
CA GLN A 118 24.40 -11.22 18.67
C GLN A 118 23.04 -11.71 18.18
N PHE A 119 23.02 -12.87 17.55
CA PHE A 119 21.84 -13.47 16.93
C PHE A 119 21.48 -14.74 17.68
N TYR A 120 20.27 -14.77 18.25
CA TYR A 120 19.72 -15.89 18.99
C TYR A 120 18.57 -16.46 18.17
N PHE A 121 18.75 -17.68 17.65
CA PHE A 121 17.75 -18.32 16.81
C PHE A 121 16.85 -19.20 17.67
N ASP A 122 15.57 -19.27 17.32
CA ASP A 122 14.66 -20.31 17.80
C ASP A 122 14.56 -20.45 19.34
N GLY A 123 14.80 -19.36 20.07
CA GLY A 123 14.79 -19.35 21.54
C GLY A 123 16.06 -19.87 22.21
N GLU A 124 17.18 -19.93 21.49
CA GLU A 124 18.49 -20.28 22.05
C GLU A 124 18.89 -19.36 23.20
N SER A 125 19.50 -19.95 24.24
CA SER A 125 20.01 -19.22 25.41
C SER A 125 21.38 -18.58 25.20
N SER A 126 22.05 -18.84 24.08
CA SER A 126 23.36 -18.30 23.74
C SER A 126 23.37 -17.94 22.25
N PRO A 127 24.06 -16.87 21.85
CA PRO A 127 23.99 -16.42 20.47
C PRO A 127 24.70 -17.42 19.56
N ARG A 128 24.01 -17.87 18.52
CA ARG A 128 24.59 -18.74 17.48
C ARG A 128 25.61 -17.99 16.64
N LEU A 129 25.35 -16.71 16.37
CA LEU A 129 26.29 -15.80 15.74
C LEU A 129 26.56 -14.63 16.69
N LYS A 130 27.85 -14.41 16.99
CA LYS A 130 28.35 -13.22 17.65
C LYS A 130 29.45 -12.63 16.77
N ILE A 131 29.23 -11.44 16.25
CA ILE A 131 30.13 -10.80 15.28
C ILE A 131 30.31 -9.32 15.63
N LYS A 132 31.50 -8.78 15.36
CA LYS A 132 31.71 -7.34 15.46
C LYS A 132 30.99 -6.62 14.34
N MET A 133 30.46 -5.44 14.62
CA MET A 133 29.81 -4.59 13.62
C MET A 133 30.74 -4.32 12.43
N ARG A 134 32.01 -3.94 12.66
CA ARG A 134 33.02 -3.81 11.58
C ARG A 134 33.15 -5.06 10.71
N ASP A 135 33.19 -6.24 11.32
CA ASP A 135 33.43 -7.49 10.58
C ASP A 135 32.21 -7.90 9.74
N MET A 136 31.00 -7.49 10.12
CA MET A 136 29.79 -7.72 9.34
C MET A 136 29.71 -6.86 8.07
N PHE A 137 30.27 -5.65 8.08
CA PHE A 137 30.13 -4.67 6.98
C PHE A 137 31.36 -4.51 6.10
N ASN A 138 32.50 -5.11 6.48
CA ASN A 138 33.77 -4.94 5.74
C ASN A 138 33.84 -5.62 4.37
N GLY A 139 32.79 -6.33 3.92
CA GLY A 139 32.73 -7.01 2.62
C GLY A 139 33.75 -8.15 2.43
N SER A 140 34.45 -8.59 3.47
CA SER A 140 35.55 -9.56 3.37
C SER A 140 35.48 -10.71 4.38
N THR A 141 34.50 -10.71 5.29
CA THR A 141 34.35 -11.72 6.34
C THR A 141 33.23 -12.69 5.98
N PRO A 142 33.51 -13.94 5.55
CA PRO A 142 32.44 -14.86 5.15
C PRO A 142 31.40 -15.10 6.28
N PRO A 143 30.09 -15.16 5.97
CA PRO A 143 29.45 -15.02 4.64
C PRO A 143 29.19 -13.56 4.20
N PHE A 144 29.63 -12.57 4.98
CA PHE A 144 29.45 -11.14 4.72
C PHE A 144 30.48 -10.63 3.71
N LEU A 145 30.24 -10.99 2.45
CA LEU A 145 31.11 -10.69 1.32
C LEU A 145 30.65 -9.45 0.57
N GLU A 146 31.59 -8.87 -0.20
CA GLU A 146 31.37 -7.77 -1.13
C GLU A 146 30.12 -8.01 -1.98
N HIS A 147 29.42 -6.92 -2.32
CA HIS A 147 28.15 -6.87 -3.05
C HIS A 147 26.89 -7.26 -2.27
N LEU A 148 27.00 -8.09 -1.24
CA LEU A 148 25.91 -8.32 -0.27
C LEU A 148 26.06 -7.43 0.96
N THR A 149 27.28 -7.05 1.33
CA THR A 149 27.54 -6.10 2.42
C THR A 149 28.48 -4.98 1.99
N GLY A 150 28.42 -3.88 2.72
CA GLY A 150 29.32 -2.74 2.55
C GLY A 150 29.25 -1.79 3.73
N ASP A 151 30.35 -1.10 3.99
CA ASP A 151 30.45 -0.07 5.03
C ASP A 151 30.14 1.33 4.47
N GLY A 152 30.16 2.34 5.35
CA GLY A 152 29.92 3.74 4.99
C GLY A 152 30.83 4.29 3.89
N SER A 153 31.99 3.67 3.60
CA SER A 153 32.84 4.09 2.48
C SER A 153 32.31 3.62 1.12
N VAL A 154 31.54 2.52 1.10
CA VAL A 154 30.97 1.92 -0.12
C VAL A 154 29.61 2.54 -0.47
N SER A 155 28.79 2.82 0.54
CA SER A 155 27.41 3.31 0.38
C SER A 155 27.19 4.71 0.94
N SER A 156 28.27 5.50 1.09
CA SER A 156 28.18 6.91 1.44
C SER A 156 27.50 7.18 2.78
N GLY A 157 28.18 6.80 3.86
CA GLY A 157 27.78 7.02 5.25
C GLY A 157 26.99 5.88 5.89
N GLY A 158 26.20 5.14 5.12
CA GLY A 158 25.44 3.99 5.61
C GLY A 158 26.22 2.69 5.51
N ASN A 159 26.06 1.80 6.49
CA ASN A 159 26.53 0.42 6.43
C ASN A 159 25.34 -0.47 6.10
N PHE A 160 25.46 -1.38 5.13
CA PHE A 160 24.36 -2.25 4.72
C PHE A 160 24.76 -3.73 4.69
N CYS A 161 23.79 -4.60 4.89
CA CYS A 161 23.93 -6.03 4.71
C CYS A 161 22.62 -6.63 4.18
N TYR A 162 22.70 -7.29 3.02
CA TYR A 162 21.65 -8.06 2.37
C TYR A 162 21.81 -9.57 2.56
N VAL A 163 22.71 -10.02 3.45
CA VAL A 163 22.81 -11.44 3.79
C VAL A 163 21.48 -11.86 4.42
N THR A 164 20.81 -12.81 3.78
CA THR A 164 19.54 -13.37 4.25
C THR A 164 19.77 -14.33 5.39
N ILE A 165 19.08 -14.08 6.51
CA ILE A 165 19.18 -14.84 7.75
C ILE A 165 17.80 -15.45 8.06
N PRO A 166 17.49 -16.66 7.54
CA PRO A 166 16.24 -17.35 7.86
C PRO A 166 16.21 -17.89 9.29
N PHE A 167 15.01 -18.00 9.85
CA PHE A 167 14.75 -18.56 11.17
C PHE A 167 13.42 -19.35 11.19
N ALA A 168 13.39 -20.46 11.93
CA ALA A 168 12.28 -21.40 11.92
C ALA A 168 11.19 -21.08 12.97
N LYS A 169 11.61 -20.57 14.14
CA LYS A 169 10.72 -20.31 15.29
C LYS A 169 10.83 -18.90 15.84
N GLY A 170 11.87 -18.16 15.47
CA GLY A 170 12.05 -16.77 15.85
C GLY A 170 13.52 -16.35 15.79
N LEU A 171 13.74 -15.04 15.87
CA LEU A 171 15.07 -14.45 15.88
C LEU A 171 15.08 -13.26 16.84
N LYS A 172 16.08 -13.24 17.73
CA LYS A 172 16.43 -12.06 18.51
C LYS A 172 17.80 -11.56 18.09
N ILE A 173 17.90 -10.25 17.78
CA ILE A 173 19.15 -9.56 17.45
C ILE A 173 19.43 -8.51 18.51
N THR A 174 20.62 -8.56 19.11
CA THR A 174 21.06 -7.57 20.10
C THR A 174 22.36 -6.89 19.69
N ALA A 175 22.57 -5.67 20.18
CA ALA A 175 23.79 -4.89 20.01
C ALA A 175 24.38 -4.50 21.39
N THR A 176 25.69 -4.68 21.57
CA THR A 176 26.39 -4.27 22.80
C THR A 176 27.89 -4.08 22.60
N PRO A 177 28.55 -3.09 23.24
CA PRO A 177 27.94 -1.85 23.72
C PRO A 177 27.38 -1.02 22.56
N VAL A 178 26.49 -0.09 22.86
CA VAL A 178 26.02 0.96 21.93
C VAL A 178 26.21 2.31 22.60
N GLY A 179 26.35 3.37 21.81
CA GLY A 179 26.48 4.73 22.32
C GLY A 179 25.57 5.70 21.62
N LYS A 180 25.83 6.99 21.83
CA LYS A 180 25.09 8.05 21.16
C LYS A 180 25.38 7.98 19.67
N ASP A 181 24.45 8.49 18.85
CA ASP A 181 24.61 8.52 17.40
C ASP A 181 24.73 7.09 16.83
N PHE A 182 23.68 6.30 17.07
CA PHE A 182 23.54 4.91 16.65
C PHE A 182 22.17 4.70 16.00
N PHE A 183 22.14 4.70 14.66
CA PHE A 183 20.95 4.51 13.85
C PHE A 183 20.92 3.08 13.33
N TYR A 184 19.75 2.45 13.33
CA TYR A 184 19.60 1.12 12.77
C TYR A 184 18.25 0.90 12.09
N GLN A 185 18.26 0.03 11.09
CA GLN A 185 17.08 -0.50 10.43
C GLN A 185 17.26 -2.01 10.21
N VAL A 186 16.27 -2.80 10.63
CA VAL A 186 16.21 -4.25 10.46
C VAL A 186 14.96 -4.59 9.65
N GLY A 187 15.15 -4.88 8.36
CA GLY A 187 14.09 -5.32 7.46
C GLY A 187 13.92 -6.83 7.51
N TYR A 188 12.71 -7.29 7.79
CA TYR A 188 12.41 -8.71 7.97
C TYR A 188 11.05 -9.11 7.42
N ASP A 189 10.93 -10.39 7.08
CA ASP A 189 9.68 -11.03 6.74
C ASP A 189 9.30 -12.07 7.80
N THR A 190 8.02 -12.16 8.12
CA THR A 190 7.42 -13.30 8.82
C THR A 190 6.52 -14.08 7.88
N PHE A 191 6.49 -15.39 8.09
CA PHE A 191 5.70 -16.32 7.30
C PHE A 191 4.54 -16.87 8.11
N SER A 192 3.59 -17.44 7.39
CA SER A 192 2.44 -18.12 7.99
C SER A 192 2.89 -19.15 9.05
N PRO A 193 2.23 -19.24 10.21
CA PRO A 193 2.53 -20.25 11.22
C PRO A 193 2.54 -21.66 10.61
N GLY A 194 3.58 -22.44 10.91
CA GLY A 194 3.77 -23.78 10.37
C GLY A 194 4.57 -23.86 9.05
N THR A 195 4.95 -22.72 8.46
CA THR A 195 5.87 -22.68 7.30
C THR A 195 7.17 -23.41 7.64
N SER A 196 7.56 -24.37 6.79
CA SER A 196 8.79 -25.14 7.01
C SER A 196 9.98 -24.41 6.40
N ILE A 197 10.87 -23.92 7.26
CA ILE A 197 12.17 -23.33 6.90
C ILE A 197 13.20 -23.71 7.96
N ALA A 198 14.45 -23.94 7.55
CA ALA A 198 15.54 -24.17 8.51
C ALA A 198 16.22 -22.85 8.86
N SER A 199 16.65 -22.74 10.12
CA SER A 199 17.35 -21.55 10.60
C SER A 199 18.78 -21.51 10.05
N TRP A 200 19.28 -20.30 9.79
CA TRP A 200 20.63 -20.07 9.31
C TRP A 200 21.68 -20.69 10.26
N PRO A 201 22.77 -21.32 9.75
CA PRO A 201 23.20 -21.41 8.35
C PRO A 201 22.73 -22.66 7.60
N GLU A 202 21.82 -23.48 8.15
CA GLU A 202 21.41 -24.74 7.52
C GLU A 202 20.67 -24.53 6.18
N HIS A 203 19.96 -23.40 6.05
CA HIS A 203 19.38 -22.94 4.80
C HIS A 203 20.07 -21.63 4.37
N ASP A 204 21.13 -21.75 3.58
CA ASP A 204 21.90 -20.61 3.09
C ASP A 204 21.64 -20.38 1.60
N ILE A 205 20.92 -19.30 1.29
CA ILE A 205 20.63 -18.84 -0.08
C ILE A 205 21.59 -17.75 -0.56
N ASN A 206 22.52 -17.32 0.28
CA ASN A 206 23.35 -16.14 0.03
C ASN A 206 24.29 -16.34 -1.16
N GLN A 207 24.73 -17.57 -1.44
CA GLN A 207 25.53 -17.85 -2.63
C GLN A 207 24.73 -17.59 -3.92
N SER A 208 23.44 -17.94 -3.96
CA SER A 208 22.57 -17.66 -5.12
C SER A 208 22.39 -16.15 -5.32
N TYR A 209 22.27 -15.38 -4.23
CA TYR A 209 22.19 -13.92 -4.30
C TYR A 209 23.49 -13.29 -4.78
N ASP A 210 24.64 -13.74 -4.26
CA ASP A 210 25.96 -13.30 -4.71
C ASP A 210 26.17 -13.58 -6.21
N ASP A 211 25.80 -14.78 -6.67
CA ASP A 211 25.86 -15.16 -8.09
C ASP A 211 24.91 -14.31 -8.97
N LEU A 212 23.72 -13.96 -8.46
CA LEU A 212 22.79 -13.07 -9.15
C LEU A 212 23.37 -11.65 -9.24
N VAL A 213 23.91 -11.12 -8.14
CA VAL A 213 24.46 -9.77 -8.06
C VAL A 213 25.66 -9.58 -8.97
N LYS A 214 26.50 -10.61 -9.15
CA LYS A 214 27.61 -10.60 -10.12
C LYS A 214 27.16 -10.39 -11.58
N LYS A 215 25.87 -10.55 -11.89
CA LYS A 215 25.30 -10.27 -13.22
C LYS A 215 24.89 -8.81 -13.42
N THR A 216 25.12 -7.94 -12.44
CA THR A 216 24.81 -6.50 -12.53
C THR A 216 25.30 -5.86 -13.83
N GLY A 217 24.45 -5.05 -14.49
CA GLY A 217 24.74 -4.48 -15.81
C GLY A 217 24.55 -5.43 -16.99
N SER A 218 24.22 -6.71 -16.75
CA SER A 218 23.95 -7.73 -17.76
C SER A 218 22.61 -8.43 -17.49
N THR A 219 22.14 -9.25 -18.43
CA THR A 219 20.86 -9.96 -18.26
C THR A 219 20.94 -10.99 -17.12
N PRO A 220 20.02 -10.97 -16.14
CA PRO A 220 19.99 -11.97 -15.07
C PRO A 220 19.42 -13.34 -15.54
N TYR A 221 18.80 -13.37 -16.72
CA TYR A 221 18.11 -14.53 -17.29
C TYR A 221 19.03 -15.42 -18.11
N GLU A 222 18.72 -16.72 -18.15
CA GLU A 222 19.31 -17.63 -19.13
C GLU A 222 18.76 -17.34 -20.54
N SER A 223 19.64 -17.23 -21.55
CA SER A 223 19.31 -16.85 -22.93
C SER A 223 18.46 -17.90 -23.66
N LYS A 224 17.13 -17.83 -23.56
CA LYS A 224 16.19 -18.78 -24.21
C LYS A 224 14.85 -18.17 -24.66
N GLY A 225 14.80 -16.86 -24.91
CA GLY A 225 13.57 -16.14 -25.27
C GLY A 225 13.37 -15.86 -26.76
N ASN A 226 12.14 -15.47 -27.11
CA ASN A 226 11.85 -14.75 -28.34
C ASN A 226 12.37 -13.32 -28.23
N VAL A 227 12.78 -12.74 -29.36
CA VAL A 227 13.26 -11.36 -29.42
C VAL A 227 12.35 -10.55 -30.36
N ALA A 228 11.97 -9.36 -29.93
CA ALA A 228 11.36 -8.36 -30.79
C ALA A 228 12.25 -7.12 -30.82
N GLU A 229 12.59 -6.65 -32.03
CA GLU A 229 13.49 -5.52 -32.24
C GLU A 229 12.87 -4.51 -33.20
N LYS A 230 13.15 -3.24 -32.98
CA LYS A 230 12.69 -2.15 -33.84
C LYS A 230 13.63 -0.97 -33.78
N THR A 231 13.94 -0.36 -34.91
CA THR A 231 14.61 0.95 -34.96
C THR A 231 13.62 1.97 -35.52
N VAL A 232 13.46 3.11 -34.84
CA VAL A 232 12.47 4.14 -35.21
C VAL A 232 13.04 5.55 -35.10
N ASN A 233 12.51 6.45 -35.91
CA ASN A 233 12.53 7.88 -35.61
C ASN A 233 11.19 8.23 -34.97
N LEU A 234 11.22 9.05 -33.92
CA LEU A 234 10.03 9.47 -33.19
C LEU A 234 9.89 10.98 -33.27
N SER A 235 8.91 11.45 -34.04
CA SER A 235 8.57 12.88 -34.12
C SER A 235 8.15 13.43 -32.75
N GLY A 236 8.34 14.73 -32.54
CA GLY A 236 7.87 15.41 -31.34
C GLY A 236 6.36 15.27 -31.15
N GLY A 237 5.90 15.13 -29.90
CA GLY A 237 4.50 14.93 -29.54
C GLY A 237 3.87 13.58 -29.96
N ALA A 238 4.61 12.72 -30.67
CA ALA A 238 4.07 11.50 -31.23
C ALA A 238 4.16 10.31 -30.26
N THR A 239 3.37 9.28 -30.53
CA THR A 239 3.48 7.96 -29.90
C THR A 239 3.75 6.91 -30.97
N ILE A 240 4.67 5.99 -30.69
CA ILE A 240 4.96 4.86 -31.58
C ILE A 240 4.90 3.52 -30.84
N ARG A 241 4.26 2.54 -31.46
CA ARG A 241 4.28 1.13 -31.04
C ARG A 241 5.65 0.54 -31.28
N LEU A 242 6.35 0.11 -30.23
CA LEU A 242 7.63 -0.60 -30.32
C LEU A 242 7.42 -2.10 -30.50
N ALA A 243 6.52 -2.72 -29.73
CA ALA A 243 6.17 -4.14 -29.85
C ALA A 243 4.70 -4.43 -29.48
N ASP A 244 4.09 -5.39 -30.17
CA ASP A 244 2.79 -5.98 -29.85
C ASP A 244 2.98 -7.49 -29.67
N LEU A 245 3.14 -7.91 -28.42
CA LEU A 245 3.51 -9.28 -28.06
C LEU A 245 2.26 -10.13 -27.80
N ARG A 246 2.33 -11.43 -28.06
CA ARG A 246 1.25 -12.40 -27.82
C ARG A 246 1.67 -13.41 -26.75
N GLY A 247 0.75 -13.70 -25.83
CA GLY A 247 0.97 -14.53 -24.66
C GLY A 247 0.10 -15.80 -24.63
N PRO A 248 0.14 -16.55 -23.51
CA PRO A 248 0.78 -16.20 -22.24
C PRO A 248 2.32 -16.22 -22.32
N ALA A 249 2.95 -15.14 -21.86
CA ALA A 249 4.40 -14.96 -21.88
C ALA A 249 4.86 -14.00 -20.78
N THR A 250 6.17 -13.94 -20.54
CA THR A 250 6.80 -12.96 -19.65
C THR A 250 7.89 -12.20 -20.40
N ILE A 251 7.83 -10.87 -20.36
CA ILE A 251 8.92 -10.01 -20.84
C ILE A 251 10.05 -10.12 -19.81
N GLN A 252 11.25 -10.41 -20.27
CA GLN A 252 12.45 -10.53 -19.45
C GLN A 252 13.39 -9.34 -19.61
N SER A 253 13.36 -8.66 -20.75
CA SER A 253 14.13 -7.43 -20.91
C SER A 253 13.45 -6.41 -21.80
N ILE A 254 13.68 -5.14 -21.49
CA ILE A 254 13.41 -3.99 -22.35
C ILE A 254 14.72 -3.21 -22.44
N LYS A 255 15.21 -2.99 -23.67
CA LYS A 255 16.41 -2.23 -23.96
C LYS A 255 16.13 -1.11 -24.94
N LEU A 256 16.68 0.07 -24.66
CA LEU A 256 16.66 1.23 -25.56
C LEU A 256 18.08 1.75 -25.77
N ASN A 257 18.48 1.95 -27.02
CA ASN A 257 19.72 2.64 -27.38
C ASN A 257 19.34 3.89 -28.17
N ILE A 258 19.67 5.07 -27.64
CA ILE A 258 19.29 6.36 -28.19
C ILE A 258 20.55 7.18 -28.44
N PRO A 259 20.95 7.43 -29.70
CA PRO A 259 22.21 8.14 -30.00
C PRO A 259 22.35 9.49 -29.28
N GLU A 260 21.29 10.29 -29.21
CA GLU A 260 21.28 11.59 -28.50
C GLU A 260 21.63 11.47 -27.00
N VAL A 261 21.32 10.34 -26.35
CA VAL A 261 21.69 10.10 -24.94
C VAL A 261 23.18 9.78 -24.79
N ILE A 262 23.76 9.09 -25.78
CA ILE A 262 25.13 8.57 -25.74
C ILE A 262 26.14 9.63 -26.25
N GLU A 263 25.81 10.30 -27.36
CA GLU A 263 26.69 11.19 -28.12
C GLU A 263 26.68 12.63 -27.58
N GLU A 264 25.53 13.11 -27.11
CA GLU A 264 25.32 14.51 -26.69
C GLU A 264 24.91 14.60 -25.21
N ARG A 265 25.75 14.09 -24.29
CA ARG A 265 25.47 13.97 -22.84
C ARG A 265 24.77 15.18 -22.18
N LYS A 266 24.92 16.41 -22.70
CA LYS A 266 24.22 17.62 -22.21
C LYS A 266 22.73 17.68 -22.57
N ALA A 267 22.29 17.09 -23.69
CA ALA A 267 20.89 16.99 -24.10
C ALA A 267 20.16 15.77 -23.50
N SER A 268 20.90 14.90 -22.78
CA SER A 268 20.36 13.64 -22.26
C SER A 268 19.18 13.80 -21.29
N ALA A 269 19.16 14.84 -20.45
CA ALA A 269 18.04 15.07 -19.52
C ALA A 269 16.72 15.38 -20.24
N ASP A 270 16.76 16.18 -21.31
CA ASP A 270 15.56 16.46 -22.13
C ASP A 270 15.00 15.17 -22.75
N VAL A 271 15.87 14.33 -23.30
CA VAL A 271 15.47 13.04 -23.87
C VAL A 271 14.92 12.10 -22.80
N LEU A 272 15.63 11.96 -21.67
CA LEU A 272 15.27 11.01 -20.61
C LEU A 272 13.99 11.40 -19.87
N ASN A 273 13.70 12.70 -19.72
CA ASN A 273 12.54 13.15 -18.96
C ASN A 273 11.29 13.35 -19.85
N LYS A 274 11.47 13.56 -21.17
CA LYS A 274 10.35 13.79 -22.11
C LYS A 274 10.06 12.62 -23.06
N LEU A 275 10.84 11.56 -23.04
CA LEU A 275 10.44 10.29 -23.63
C LEU A 275 9.92 9.37 -22.53
N TRP A 276 8.78 8.73 -22.78
CA TRP A 276 8.08 7.92 -21.79
C TRP A 276 7.83 6.51 -22.33
N LEU A 277 8.12 5.50 -21.51
CA LEU A 277 7.80 4.12 -21.81
C LEU A 277 6.37 3.84 -21.33
N ARG A 278 5.56 3.22 -22.19
CA ARG A 278 4.19 2.82 -21.85
C ARG A 278 3.96 1.34 -22.14
N ILE A 279 3.44 0.59 -21.17
CA ILE A 279 3.04 -0.81 -21.34
C ILE A 279 1.57 -0.98 -20.97
N ARG A 280 0.81 -1.63 -21.86
CA ARG A 280 -0.57 -2.08 -21.61
C ARG A 280 -0.64 -3.60 -21.74
N TYR A 281 -1.13 -4.28 -20.71
CA TYR A 281 -1.35 -5.71 -20.75
C TYR A 281 -2.79 -6.00 -21.17
N ASP A 282 -2.99 -7.10 -21.90
CA ASP A 282 -4.26 -7.77 -22.13
C ASP A 282 -5.45 -6.93 -22.63
N GLY A 283 -5.16 -5.79 -23.27
CA GLY A 283 -6.17 -4.88 -23.80
C GLY A 283 -6.73 -3.91 -22.76
N GLU A 284 -6.03 -3.72 -21.63
CA GLU A 284 -6.36 -2.71 -20.63
C GLU A 284 -6.40 -1.31 -21.25
N LYS A 285 -7.37 -0.51 -20.81
CA LYS A 285 -7.56 0.87 -21.27
C LYS A 285 -6.45 1.78 -20.74
N ASN A 286 -6.17 1.65 -19.44
CA ASN A 286 -5.12 2.39 -18.74
C ASN A 286 -3.82 1.58 -18.80
N PRO A 287 -2.66 2.24 -18.96
CA PRO A 287 -1.38 1.54 -18.88
C PRO A 287 -1.06 1.16 -17.43
N SER A 288 -0.62 -0.08 -17.22
CA SER A 288 -0.06 -0.53 -15.94
C SER A 288 1.31 0.08 -15.70
N PHE A 289 2.04 0.37 -16.77
CA PHE A 289 3.38 0.97 -16.74
C PHE A 289 3.39 2.24 -17.58
N TYR A 290 3.64 3.40 -16.99
CA TYR A 290 3.78 4.65 -17.72
C TYR A 290 4.68 5.66 -16.99
N ALA A 291 5.90 5.86 -17.48
CA ALA A 291 6.90 6.68 -16.80
C ALA A 291 8.00 7.23 -17.74
N PRO A 292 8.67 8.34 -17.37
CA PRO A 292 9.80 8.89 -18.12
C PRO A 292 11.02 7.95 -18.11
N LEU A 293 11.77 7.93 -19.22
CA LEU A 293 12.92 7.02 -19.39
C LEU A 293 13.99 7.19 -18.31
N GLY A 294 14.27 8.42 -17.84
CA GLY A 294 15.26 8.69 -16.80
C GLY A 294 14.99 7.90 -15.51
N SER A 295 13.76 7.98 -15.00
CA SER A 295 13.33 7.18 -13.86
C SER A 295 13.23 5.69 -14.21
N VAL A 296 12.72 5.34 -15.39
CA VAL A 296 12.58 3.92 -15.83
C VAL A 296 13.93 3.19 -15.83
N PHE A 297 15.01 3.89 -16.09
CA PHE A 297 16.35 3.29 -16.13
C PHE A 297 17.20 3.70 -14.92
N ALA A 298 16.55 3.98 -13.78
CA ALA A 298 17.15 4.22 -12.47
C ALA A 298 18.10 5.42 -12.35
N MET A 299 18.11 6.33 -13.32
CA MET A 299 18.95 7.53 -13.30
C MET A 299 18.27 8.73 -12.64
N GLY A 300 16.95 8.73 -12.54
CA GLY A 300 16.17 9.88 -12.09
C GLY A 300 16.08 10.99 -13.14
N GLN A 301 15.90 12.24 -12.71
CA GLN A 301 15.57 13.37 -13.58
C GLN A 301 16.78 14.24 -13.98
N PHE A 302 17.98 14.00 -13.44
CA PHE A 302 19.13 14.91 -13.61
C PHE A 302 20.09 14.56 -14.76
N GLY A 303 19.58 13.83 -15.76
CA GLY A 303 20.32 13.39 -16.94
C GLY A 303 21.12 12.12 -16.71
N ILE A 304 22.00 11.79 -17.66
CA ILE A 304 22.74 10.53 -17.65
C ILE A 304 23.65 10.38 -16.43
N GLN A 305 23.45 9.28 -15.70
CA GLN A 305 24.33 8.81 -14.62
C GLN A 305 24.80 7.40 -14.96
N ASN A 306 25.98 7.00 -14.47
CA ASN A 306 26.50 5.64 -14.69
C ASN A 306 25.85 4.64 -13.72
N VAL A 307 24.51 4.63 -13.65
CA VAL A 307 23.76 3.68 -12.83
C VAL A 307 23.84 2.31 -13.47
N ARG A 308 24.45 1.38 -12.75
CA ARG A 308 24.56 -0.02 -13.14
C ARG A 308 23.98 -0.87 -12.02
N SER A 309 22.66 -0.84 -11.85
CA SER A 309 21.98 -1.74 -10.92
C SER A 309 21.69 -3.09 -11.59
N LEU A 310 21.29 -4.09 -10.82
CA LEU A 310 20.85 -5.37 -11.38
C LEU A 310 19.56 -5.19 -12.22
N PRO A 311 18.50 -4.52 -11.74
CA PRO A 311 17.23 -4.53 -12.47
C PRO A 311 17.14 -3.46 -13.55
N ALA A 312 17.80 -2.31 -13.41
CA ALA A 312 17.75 -1.24 -14.40
C ALA A 312 18.99 -0.34 -14.43
N GLY A 313 19.29 0.27 -15.57
CA GLY A 313 20.44 1.17 -15.67
C GLY A 313 20.87 1.41 -17.10
N ILE A 314 22.13 1.79 -17.26
CA ILE A 314 22.81 1.93 -18.55
C ILE A 314 24.08 1.07 -18.59
N ASN A 315 24.25 0.29 -19.66
CA ASN A 315 25.44 -0.55 -19.83
C ASN A 315 26.56 0.21 -20.59
N GLU A 316 27.72 -0.42 -20.73
CA GLU A 316 28.89 0.18 -21.43
C GLU A 316 28.65 0.47 -22.91
N ASN A 317 27.69 -0.22 -23.54
CA ASN A 317 27.31 0.00 -24.93
C ASN A 317 26.32 1.16 -25.09
N GLY A 318 25.89 1.79 -23.98
CA GLY A 318 24.89 2.84 -23.95
C GLY A 318 23.45 2.34 -24.06
N ASP A 319 23.22 1.03 -23.87
CA ASP A 319 21.86 0.50 -23.78
C ASP A 319 21.29 0.81 -22.40
N LEU A 320 20.19 1.56 -22.40
CA LEU A 320 19.28 1.67 -21.27
C LEU A 320 18.56 0.33 -21.13
N TYR A 321 18.60 -0.30 -19.96
CA TYR A 321 18.02 -1.63 -19.75
C TYR A 321 17.08 -1.66 -18.55
N LEU A 322 16.01 -2.45 -18.69
CA LEU A 322 15.12 -2.87 -17.61
C LEU A 322 14.96 -4.40 -17.69
N TYR A 323 15.26 -5.08 -16.60
CA TYR A 323 15.25 -6.54 -16.48
C TYR A 323 14.18 -7.07 -15.52
N LEU A 324 13.26 -6.24 -15.01
CA LEU A 324 12.15 -6.73 -14.19
C LEU A 324 11.22 -7.63 -15.03
N PRO A 325 10.86 -8.84 -14.55
CA PRO A 325 10.00 -9.75 -15.30
C PRO A 325 8.58 -9.20 -15.40
N ALA A 326 8.00 -9.17 -16.60
CA ALA A 326 6.65 -8.65 -16.82
C ALA A 326 5.76 -9.72 -17.48
N PRO A 327 5.10 -10.59 -16.67
CA PRO A 327 4.17 -11.60 -17.18
C PRO A 327 2.88 -10.98 -17.72
N PHE A 328 2.30 -11.59 -18.75
CA PHE A 328 1.03 -11.17 -19.36
C PHE A 328 0.27 -12.36 -19.96
N LYS A 329 -1.07 -12.32 -19.92
CA LYS A 329 -1.92 -13.49 -20.22
C LYS A 329 -2.20 -13.67 -21.71
N ARG A 330 -2.48 -12.57 -22.42
CA ARG A 330 -2.93 -12.54 -23.83
C ARG A 330 -2.04 -11.67 -24.70
N SER A 331 -1.70 -10.46 -24.24
CA SER A 331 -0.90 -9.52 -25.02
C SER A 331 -0.19 -8.49 -24.17
N ALA A 332 0.96 -7.99 -24.63
CA ALA A 332 1.62 -6.82 -24.09
C ALA A 332 1.91 -5.82 -25.22
N GLN A 333 1.45 -4.58 -25.06
CA GLN A 333 1.70 -3.49 -26.00
C GLN A 333 2.72 -2.54 -25.39
N ILE A 334 3.90 -2.46 -26.02
CA ILE A 334 4.98 -1.56 -25.60
C ILE A 334 5.02 -0.37 -26.56
N ASP A 335 4.77 0.82 -26.04
CA ASP A 335 4.79 2.08 -26.77
C ASP A 335 5.90 3.01 -26.23
N LEU A 336 6.44 3.86 -27.10
CA LEU A 336 7.27 5.01 -26.73
C LEU A 336 6.49 6.30 -27.04
N VAL A 337 6.37 7.17 -26.04
CA VAL A 337 5.62 8.42 -26.12
C VAL A 337 6.59 9.60 -26.02
N SER A 338 6.49 10.58 -26.91
CA SER A 338 7.32 11.78 -26.90
C SER A 338 6.53 13.00 -26.45
N PHE A 339 7.04 13.69 -25.43
CA PHE A 339 6.65 15.04 -25.02
C PHE A 339 7.66 16.11 -25.49
N ARG A 340 8.60 15.72 -26.35
CA ARG A 340 9.54 16.66 -26.99
C ARG A 340 8.85 17.38 -28.14
N GLU A 341 9.33 18.57 -28.47
CA GLU A 341 8.93 19.28 -29.69
C GLU A 341 9.70 18.79 -30.92
N MET A 342 10.95 18.37 -30.71
CA MET A 342 11.85 17.89 -31.77
C MET A 342 11.78 16.37 -31.95
N GLU A 343 12.19 15.92 -33.14
CA GLU A 343 12.31 14.49 -33.47
C GLU A 343 13.50 13.86 -32.74
N THR A 344 13.28 12.67 -32.16
CA THR A 344 14.35 11.79 -31.69
C THR A 344 14.68 10.76 -32.77
N LYS A 345 15.95 10.72 -33.21
CA LYS A 345 16.35 9.85 -34.33
C LYS A 345 16.94 8.52 -33.88
N ALA A 346 16.74 7.49 -34.70
CA ALA A 346 17.38 6.19 -34.61
C ALA A 346 17.31 5.54 -33.21
N VAL A 347 16.15 5.66 -32.55
CA VAL A 347 15.85 4.93 -31.31
C VAL A 347 15.81 3.44 -31.63
N LYS A 348 16.76 2.68 -31.10
CA LYS A 348 16.78 1.22 -31.20
C LYS A 348 16.13 0.63 -29.97
N PHE A 349 15.18 -0.27 -30.18
CA PHE A 349 14.47 -1.00 -29.16
C PHE A 349 14.68 -2.50 -29.35
N THR A 350 14.93 -3.20 -28.25
CA THR A 350 14.95 -4.66 -28.19
C THR A 350 14.21 -5.12 -26.94
N THR A 351 13.38 -6.15 -27.05
CA THR A 351 12.79 -6.83 -25.91
C THR A 351 12.89 -8.34 -26.07
N GLU A 352 13.29 -9.01 -24.99
CA GLU A 352 13.30 -10.48 -24.90
C GLU A 352 12.12 -10.95 -24.05
N TYR A 353 11.43 -11.99 -24.48
CA TYR A 353 10.30 -12.57 -23.77
C TYR A 353 10.20 -14.08 -23.97
N THR A 354 9.75 -14.81 -22.95
CA THR A 354 9.60 -16.27 -22.99
C THR A 354 8.16 -16.68 -22.75
N PRO A 355 7.68 -17.83 -23.29
CA PRO A 355 6.40 -18.40 -22.89
C PRO A 355 6.31 -18.53 -21.36
N PHE A 356 5.15 -18.16 -20.80
CA PHE A 356 4.88 -18.29 -19.37
C PHE A 356 4.11 -19.59 -19.14
N THR A 357 4.66 -20.47 -18.31
CA THR A 357 4.19 -21.87 -18.19
C THR A 357 3.45 -22.18 -16.90
N ASP A 358 3.53 -21.31 -15.88
CA ASP A 358 2.74 -21.44 -14.65
C ASP A 358 1.38 -20.71 -14.80
N SER A 359 0.55 -20.74 -13.77
CA SER A 359 -0.71 -20.03 -13.75
C SER A 359 -0.50 -18.51 -13.61
N MET A 360 -1.16 -17.74 -14.48
CA MET A 360 -1.21 -16.26 -14.39
C MET A 360 -1.85 -15.77 -13.09
N ASP A 361 -2.61 -16.62 -12.41
CA ASP A 361 -3.26 -16.36 -11.12
C ASP A 361 -2.25 -16.25 -9.97
N LYS A 362 -0.99 -16.69 -10.17
CA LYS A 362 0.07 -16.64 -9.16
C LYS A 362 0.95 -15.39 -9.25
N VAL A 363 0.76 -14.54 -10.24
CA VAL A 363 1.66 -13.41 -10.55
C VAL A 363 0.88 -12.10 -10.64
N GLY A 364 1.54 -11.00 -10.29
CA GLY A 364 1.06 -9.65 -10.61
C GLY A 364 1.60 -9.18 -11.97
N TYR A 365 0.94 -8.19 -12.56
CA TYR A 365 1.51 -7.42 -13.66
C TYR A 365 2.54 -6.45 -13.12
N LEU A 366 3.57 -6.14 -13.92
CA LEU A 366 4.56 -5.12 -13.56
C LEU A 366 3.94 -3.74 -13.79
N HIS A 367 3.92 -2.93 -12.74
CA HIS A 367 3.47 -1.56 -12.78
C HIS A 367 4.62 -0.57 -12.55
N ALA A 368 4.41 0.65 -13.04
CA ALA A 368 5.25 1.80 -12.79
C ALA A 368 4.35 2.99 -12.43
N ALA A 369 4.40 3.43 -11.17
CA ALA A 369 3.71 4.64 -10.72
C ALA A 369 4.73 5.78 -10.64
N PHE A 370 4.56 6.78 -11.51
CA PHE A 370 5.37 8.00 -11.52
C PHE A 370 4.57 9.16 -10.92
N THR A 371 5.17 9.88 -9.98
CA THR A 371 4.64 11.11 -9.39
C THR A 371 5.68 12.21 -9.45
N ASP A 372 5.21 13.45 -9.52
CA ASP A 372 6.03 14.65 -9.45
C ASP A 372 5.33 15.64 -8.53
N LEU A 373 5.92 15.89 -7.36
CA LEU A 373 5.29 16.56 -6.24
C LEU A 373 6.21 17.67 -5.73
N HIS A 374 5.61 18.71 -5.15
CA HIS A 374 6.34 19.86 -4.63
C HIS A 374 5.90 20.14 -3.17
N PRO A 375 6.22 19.25 -2.20
CA PRO A 375 5.96 19.50 -0.79
C PRO A 375 6.58 20.82 -0.31
N LYS A 376 5.89 21.49 0.61
CA LYS A 376 6.27 22.81 1.12
C LYS A 376 6.28 22.85 2.63
N SER A 377 7.07 23.79 3.14
CA SER A 377 7.01 24.14 4.56
C SER A 377 5.58 24.51 4.97
N GLY A 378 5.16 23.97 6.11
CA GLY A 378 3.82 24.12 6.68
C GLY A 378 2.76 23.16 6.16
N ASP A 379 3.09 22.22 5.26
CA ASP A 379 2.19 21.15 4.83
C ASP A 379 1.87 20.20 6.01
N GLY A 380 2.89 19.83 6.79
CA GLY A 380 2.74 19.08 8.03
C GLY A 380 2.28 17.63 7.87
N SER A 381 2.46 17.05 6.69
CA SER A 381 2.09 15.66 6.40
C SER A 381 3.00 15.05 5.33
N ASP A 382 3.16 13.73 5.37
CA ASP A 382 3.86 12.97 4.33
C ASP A 382 3.34 13.29 2.95
N TYR A 383 4.25 13.31 1.97
CA TYR A 383 3.83 13.16 0.59
C TYR A 383 3.66 11.67 0.26
N THR A 384 2.66 11.38 -0.57
CA THR A 384 2.37 10.00 -0.98
C THR A 384 3.28 9.59 -2.14
N VAL A 385 4.16 8.63 -1.88
CA VAL A 385 5.03 8.00 -2.89
C VAL A 385 4.24 6.98 -3.73
N LEU A 386 3.40 6.17 -3.08
CA LEU A 386 2.51 5.21 -3.72
C LEU A 386 1.21 5.06 -2.90
N ASP A 387 0.07 5.11 -3.57
CA ASP A 387 -1.21 4.60 -3.06
C ASP A 387 -1.77 3.63 -4.09
N SER A 388 -1.90 2.36 -3.70
CA SER A 388 -2.34 1.30 -4.59
C SER A 388 -3.22 0.32 -3.85
N GLN A 389 -4.35 -0.02 -4.45
CA GLN A 389 -5.23 -1.11 -4.01
C GLN A 389 -4.90 -2.38 -4.78
N GLY A 390 -5.27 -3.52 -4.22
CA GLY A 390 -5.04 -4.83 -4.80
C GLY A 390 -4.09 -5.69 -3.96
N ILE A 391 -3.65 -6.81 -4.54
CA ILE A 391 -2.58 -7.64 -3.98
C ILE A 391 -1.35 -7.52 -4.85
N GLY A 392 -0.20 -7.42 -4.21
CA GLY A 392 1.01 -7.09 -4.91
C GLY A 392 2.20 -6.97 -3.99
N HIS A 393 3.26 -6.37 -4.52
CA HIS A 393 4.45 -6.05 -3.75
C HIS A 393 5.31 -5.01 -4.46
N VAL A 394 5.88 -4.09 -3.69
CA VAL A 394 6.87 -3.11 -4.18
C VAL A 394 8.21 -3.80 -4.39
N VAL A 395 8.89 -3.50 -5.50
CA VAL A 395 10.20 -4.06 -5.90
C VAL A 395 11.24 -3.01 -6.28
N GLY A 396 10.87 -1.73 -6.36
CA GLY A 396 11.86 -0.68 -6.48
C GLY A 396 11.27 0.72 -6.36
N ILE A 397 12.12 1.65 -5.97
CA ILE A 397 11.83 3.08 -5.85
C ILE A 397 13.01 3.88 -6.42
N ILE A 398 12.70 4.92 -7.19
CA ILE A 398 13.66 5.83 -7.79
C ILE A 398 13.15 7.24 -7.54
N GLN A 399 13.93 8.06 -6.87
CA GLN A 399 13.55 9.43 -6.54
C GLN A 399 14.60 10.42 -7.02
N SER A 400 14.13 11.61 -7.39
CA SER A 400 14.95 12.79 -7.66
C SER A 400 14.41 13.93 -6.84
N PHE A 401 15.28 14.53 -6.04
CA PHE A 401 15.00 15.63 -5.13
C PHE A 401 15.71 16.88 -5.62
N ALA A 402 14.99 17.99 -5.69
CA ALA A 402 15.55 19.33 -5.81
C ALA A 402 15.12 20.14 -4.59
N GLY A 403 16.02 20.33 -3.65
CA GLY A 403 15.75 21.00 -2.38
C GLY A 403 16.74 22.11 -2.07
N ASP A 404 16.64 22.66 -0.86
CA ASP A 404 17.58 23.65 -0.36
C ASP A 404 18.99 23.07 -0.17
N THR A 405 20.01 23.93 -0.18
CA THR A 405 21.42 23.52 -0.10
C THR A 405 21.84 22.84 1.21
N ASP A 406 21.01 22.93 2.26
CA ASP A 406 21.25 22.35 3.59
C ASP A 406 20.91 20.83 3.66
N ARG A 407 20.32 20.25 2.61
CA ARG A 407 20.02 18.81 2.47
C ARG A 407 19.18 18.15 3.56
N ARG A 408 18.71 18.89 4.56
CA ARG A 408 17.73 18.45 5.58
C ARG A 408 16.38 17.97 5.02
N TYR A 409 16.10 18.21 3.74
CA TYR A 409 15.00 17.56 3.03
C TYR A 409 15.17 16.02 2.95
N LEU A 410 16.36 15.50 3.26
CA LEU A 410 16.65 14.06 3.34
C LEU A 410 16.41 13.46 4.73
N GLU A 411 16.07 14.25 5.76
CA GLU A 411 15.79 13.71 7.10
C GLU A 411 14.46 12.94 7.19
N GLY A 412 13.62 12.99 6.16
CA GLY A 412 12.27 12.43 6.26
C GLY A 412 12.23 10.90 6.32
N ASP A 413 11.47 10.35 7.27
CA ASP A 413 11.21 8.92 7.41
C ASP A 413 10.21 8.38 6.40
N GLU A 414 10.48 7.19 5.85
CA GLU A 414 9.42 6.43 5.19
C GLU A 414 8.41 5.87 6.19
N ARG A 415 7.11 6.04 5.90
CA ARG A 415 6.00 5.50 6.70
C ARG A 415 5.08 4.68 5.80
N ILE A 416 5.16 3.36 5.89
CA ILE A 416 4.42 2.46 4.98
C ILE A 416 3.31 1.73 5.72
N TYR A 417 2.08 1.91 5.22
CA TYR A 417 0.86 1.29 5.72
C TYR A 417 0.43 0.19 4.75
N ILE A 418 0.14 -0.98 5.29
CA ILE A 418 -0.22 -2.15 4.50
C ILE A 418 -1.61 -2.62 4.92
N ASP A 419 -2.42 -2.99 3.93
CA ASP A 419 -3.70 -3.68 4.09
C ASP A 419 -4.69 -2.95 5.02
N GLY A 420 -4.72 -1.61 4.92
CA GLY A 420 -5.60 -0.75 5.70
C GLY A 420 -5.29 -0.70 7.21
N SER A 421 -4.08 -1.10 7.61
CA SER A 421 -3.58 -0.91 8.97
C SER A 421 -3.50 0.58 9.26
N ARG A 422 -3.94 0.99 10.45
CA ARG A 422 -3.77 2.38 10.92
C ARG A 422 -2.38 2.64 11.48
N SER A 423 -1.62 1.59 11.77
CA SER A 423 -0.22 1.67 12.18
C SER A 423 0.70 1.40 11.00
N PRO A 424 1.78 2.19 10.84
CA PRO A 424 2.82 1.88 9.87
C PRO A 424 3.49 0.55 10.23
N VAL A 425 3.68 -0.29 9.21
CA VAL A 425 4.39 -1.58 9.33
C VAL A 425 5.87 -1.39 9.01
N TRP A 426 6.20 -0.32 8.28
CA TRP A 426 7.57 0.18 8.12
C TRP A 426 7.64 1.63 8.58
N MET A 427 8.61 1.91 9.45
CA MET A 427 9.01 3.27 9.83
C MET A 427 10.52 3.40 9.66
N GLY A 428 10.93 4.40 8.88
CA GLY A 428 12.31 4.71 8.53
C GLY A 428 13.12 5.35 9.65
N THR A 429 14.19 6.03 9.26
CA THR A 429 15.02 6.89 10.13
C THR A 429 15.63 8.09 9.36
N GLY A 430 15.24 8.26 8.09
CA GLY A 430 15.85 9.19 7.14
C GLY A 430 15.69 8.73 5.69
N THR A 431 15.58 9.70 4.78
CA THR A 431 15.42 9.44 3.34
C THR A 431 16.70 8.87 2.75
N GLU A 432 17.90 9.33 3.14
CA GLU A 432 19.13 8.69 2.66
C GLU A 432 19.27 7.25 3.18
N ASP A 433 18.75 6.98 4.38
CA ASP A 433 18.81 5.69 5.04
C ASP A 433 17.96 4.66 4.29
N LEU A 434 16.79 5.06 3.78
CA LEU A 434 15.98 4.29 2.85
C LEU A 434 16.81 3.80 1.64
N TYR A 435 17.79 4.58 1.18
CA TYR A 435 18.69 4.25 0.07
C TYR A 435 20.02 3.61 0.51
N ASN A 436 20.12 3.18 1.77
CA ASN A 436 21.34 2.70 2.44
C ASN A 436 22.50 3.70 2.49
N GLY A 437 22.22 4.98 2.27
CA GLY A 437 23.13 6.08 2.58
C GLY A 437 23.25 6.30 4.09
N GLY A 438 23.90 7.40 4.46
CA GLY A 438 23.86 7.93 5.82
C GLY A 438 24.50 9.31 5.87
N GLY A 439 24.03 10.17 6.78
CA GLY A 439 24.56 11.53 6.93
C GLY A 439 24.48 12.32 5.62
N TYR A 440 23.31 12.28 4.99
CA TYR A 440 23.06 12.92 3.69
C TYR A 440 23.98 12.43 2.56
N PHE A 441 24.33 11.14 2.51
CA PHE A 441 25.30 10.63 1.52
C PHE A 441 26.67 11.32 1.65
N ILE A 442 27.27 11.30 2.84
CA ILE A 442 28.45 12.10 3.21
C ILE A 442 29.70 11.90 2.32
N ASN A 443 29.82 10.76 1.63
CA ASN A 443 30.93 10.46 0.72
C ASN A 443 30.59 10.66 -0.77
N GLY A 444 29.46 11.30 -1.07
CA GLY A 444 29.00 11.60 -2.43
C GLY A 444 28.30 10.43 -3.12
N THR A 445 28.22 10.50 -4.45
CA THR A 445 27.47 9.57 -5.31
C THR A 445 28.09 8.17 -5.35
N PHE A 446 27.24 7.15 -5.40
CA PHE A 446 27.64 5.76 -5.57
C PHE A 446 26.56 4.94 -6.31
N THR A 447 26.95 3.81 -6.89
CA THR A 447 26.07 2.93 -7.67
C THR A 447 26.36 1.49 -7.30
N LEU A 448 25.39 0.82 -6.67
CA LEU A 448 25.47 -0.59 -6.29
C LEU A 448 24.33 -1.41 -6.95
N PRO A 449 24.45 -2.75 -6.95
CA PRO A 449 23.50 -3.65 -7.59
C PRO A 449 22.03 -3.42 -7.21
N PHE A 450 21.74 -3.09 -5.96
CA PHE A 450 20.37 -2.92 -5.47
C PHE A 450 20.03 -1.51 -5.01
N HIS A 451 21.00 -0.60 -4.85
CA HIS A 451 20.72 0.75 -4.40
C HIS A 451 21.84 1.71 -4.80
N GLY A 452 21.61 3.01 -4.68
CA GLY A 452 22.63 4.01 -4.93
C GLY A 452 22.11 5.44 -4.88
N ASN A 453 23.04 6.38 -4.71
CA ASN A 453 22.85 7.79 -4.99
C ASN A 453 23.56 8.12 -6.31
N GLY A 454 22.85 7.98 -7.42
CA GLY A 454 23.43 8.06 -8.76
C GLY A 454 23.76 9.49 -9.21
N ALA A 455 23.12 10.51 -8.63
CA ALA A 455 23.41 11.91 -8.93
C ALA A 455 23.42 12.76 -7.66
N HIS A 456 24.39 13.67 -7.59
CA HIS A 456 24.43 14.79 -6.66
C HIS A 456 25.00 16.02 -7.38
N LYS A 457 24.30 17.15 -7.33
CA LYS A 457 24.77 18.43 -7.89
C LYS A 457 24.41 19.57 -6.94
N GLU A 458 25.43 20.33 -6.56
CA GLU A 458 25.26 21.56 -5.78
C GLU A 458 25.15 22.77 -6.73
N GLY A 459 24.21 23.66 -6.44
CA GLY A 459 23.95 24.87 -7.22
C GLY A 459 23.08 25.86 -6.45
N GLU A 460 22.17 26.54 -7.15
CA GLU A 460 21.11 27.33 -6.48
C GLU A 460 20.15 26.44 -5.66
N GLN A 461 20.04 25.17 -6.04
CA GLN A 461 19.38 24.10 -5.30
C GLN A 461 20.35 22.92 -5.16
N ASP A 462 20.15 22.09 -4.15
CA ASP A 462 20.78 20.77 -4.05
C ASP A 462 19.95 19.74 -4.81
N LEU A 463 20.58 19.05 -5.75
CA LEU A 463 19.93 18.04 -6.59
C LEU A 463 20.47 16.66 -6.24
N THR A 464 19.61 15.77 -5.74
CA THR A 464 19.98 14.41 -5.31
C THR A 464 19.08 13.40 -6.03
N ALA A 465 19.64 12.40 -6.73
CA ALA A 465 18.87 11.28 -7.29
C ALA A 465 19.33 9.95 -6.70
N ALA A 466 18.39 9.16 -6.20
CA ALA A 466 18.66 7.89 -5.54
C ALA A 466 17.72 6.79 -6.05
N TYR A 467 18.16 5.54 -5.94
CA TYR A 467 17.37 4.36 -6.27
C TYR A 467 17.59 3.25 -5.25
N ARG A 468 16.54 2.45 -5.01
CA ARG A 468 16.62 1.17 -4.29
C ARG A 468 15.69 0.17 -4.94
N PHE A 469 16.17 -1.05 -5.11
CA PHE A 469 15.43 -2.20 -5.60
C PHE A 469 15.28 -3.22 -4.48
N PHE A 470 14.03 -3.51 -4.14
CA PHE A 470 13.64 -4.43 -3.08
C PHE A 470 13.59 -5.88 -3.63
N ILE A 471 14.75 -6.40 -4.04
CA ILE A 471 14.86 -7.72 -4.68
C ILE A 471 14.82 -8.84 -3.64
N ASN A 472 15.62 -8.70 -2.57
CA ASN A 472 15.67 -9.65 -1.46
C ASN A 472 14.58 -9.36 -0.41
N ASP A 473 14.16 -8.10 -0.32
CA ASP A 473 13.27 -7.52 0.69
C ASP A 473 12.04 -6.81 0.07
N PRO A 474 11.30 -7.43 -0.87
CA PRO A 474 10.10 -6.84 -1.46
C PRO A 474 9.02 -6.56 -0.39
N ILE A 475 8.17 -5.57 -0.64
CA ILE A 475 7.14 -5.13 0.33
C ILE A 475 5.75 -5.61 -0.11
N PRO A 476 5.28 -6.79 0.33
CA PRO A 476 3.99 -7.36 -0.06
C PRO A 476 2.79 -6.72 0.66
N PHE A 477 1.72 -6.56 -0.11
CA PHE A 477 0.41 -6.12 0.34
C PHE A 477 -0.67 -7.00 -0.30
N ARG A 478 -1.82 -7.18 0.36
CA ARG A 478 -2.91 -8.07 -0.08
C ARG A 478 -4.22 -7.36 -0.37
N ASN A 479 -4.39 -6.15 0.16
CA ASN A 479 -5.52 -5.29 -0.09
C ASN A 479 -5.07 -3.92 -0.61
N GLY A 480 -3.94 -3.42 -0.13
CA GLY A 480 -3.37 -2.19 -0.64
C GLY A 480 -2.18 -1.72 0.18
N ILE A 481 -1.51 -0.71 -0.34
CA ILE A 481 -0.35 -0.07 0.26
C ILE A 481 -0.49 1.44 0.17
N THR A 482 -0.14 2.12 1.25
CA THR A 482 0.14 3.56 1.26
C THR A 482 1.59 3.74 1.69
N PHE A 483 2.44 4.17 0.78
CA PHE A 483 3.83 4.53 1.04
C PHE A 483 3.87 6.06 1.18
N GLY A 484 3.93 6.53 2.43
CA GLY A 484 4.22 7.92 2.77
C GLY A 484 5.72 8.11 3.00
N LEU A 485 6.21 9.31 2.71
CA LEU A 485 7.56 9.73 3.04
C LEU A 485 7.50 11.15 3.56
N GLU A 486 8.12 11.36 4.71
CA GLU A 486 8.31 12.69 5.25
C GLU A 486 9.26 13.48 4.34
N HIS A 487 9.12 14.80 4.28
CA HIS A 487 9.89 15.63 3.34
C HIS A 487 10.99 16.47 4.00
N GLY A 488 11.46 16.04 5.17
CA GLY A 488 12.54 16.63 5.95
C GLY A 488 12.17 17.90 6.71
N ALA A 489 13.13 18.41 7.47
CA ALA A 489 12.94 19.50 8.42
C ALA A 489 13.21 20.90 7.82
N ASP A 490 12.46 21.93 8.29
CA ASP A 490 12.66 23.33 7.90
C ASP A 490 13.91 23.96 8.53
N LEU A 491 14.36 25.04 7.90
CA LEU A 491 15.59 25.77 8.13
C LEU A 491 15.63 26.63 9.40
N ASN A 492 14.59 26.64 10.25
CA ASN A 492 14.42 27.61 11.36
C ASN A 492 15.38 27.46 12.56
N GLY A 493 16.55 26.82 12.40
CA GLY A 493 17.68 26.92 13.34
C GLY A 493 17.52 26.12 14.64
N ASN A 494 16.56 25.22 14.72
CA ASN A 494 16.43 24.27 15.83
C ASN A 494 17.39 23.09 15.63
N ASN A 495 17.73 22.42 16.73
CA ASN A 495 18.48 21.17 16.71
C ASN A 495 17.75 20.14 15.81
N PRO A 496 18.41 19.45 14.85
CA PRO A 496 17.77 18.45 14.00
C PRO A 496 16.98 17.39 14.77
N SER A 497 17.39 17.09 16.01
CA SER A 497 16.66 16.15 16.88
C SER A 497 15.37 16.70 17.51
N GLU A 498 15.00 17.96 17.24
CA GLU A 498 13.85 18.66 17.83
C GLU A 498 12.88 19.21 16.77
N THR A 499 13.08 18.90 15.49
CA THR A 499 12.31 19.44 14.36
C THR A 499 11.30 18.45 13.80
N THR A 500 10.16 18.96 13.34
CA THR A 500 9.20 18.19 12.53
C THR A 500 9.79 17.92 11.15
N THR A 501 9.66 16.70 10.66
CA THR A 501 10.21 16.17 9.40
C THR A 501 9.27 16.34 8.19
N ASN A 502 8.17 17.08 8.32
CA ASN A 502 7.26 17.43 7.23
C ASN A 502 7.22 18.95 6.98
N ASP A 503 8.40 19.55 6.81
CA ASP A 503 8.50 21.00 6.78
C ASP A 503 9.54 21.57 5.78
N ALA A 504 10.33 20.74 5.07
CA ALA A 504 11.23 21.27 4.04
C ALA A 504 10.49 21.57 2.71
N ASN A 505 10.99 22.57 1.98
CA ASN A 505 10.57 22.78 0.59
C ASN A 505 11.42 21.89 -0.33
N VAL A 506 10.77 21.01 -1.08
CA VAL A 506 11.46 20.09 -1.98
C VAL A 506 10.60 19.79 -3.20
N GLU A 507 11.20 19.72 -4.38
CA GLU A 507 10.58 19.11 -5.55
C GLU A 507 11.04 17.66 -5.60
N VAL A 508 10.09 16.73 -5.66
CA VAL A 508 10.35 15.30 -5.65
C VAL A 508 9.62 14.60 -6.79
N SER A 509 10.38 14.00 -7.69
CA SER A 509 9.85 13.06 -8.66
C SER A 509 10.11 11.63 -8.20
N SER A 510 9.07 10.81 -8.07
CA SER A 510 9.15 9.43 -7.61
C SER A 510 8.70 8.46 -8.69
N LEU A 511 9.42 7.36 -8.89
CA LEU A 511 8.96 6.20 -9.65
C LEU A 511 8.99 4.97 -8.75
N VAL A 512 7.85 4.30 -8.60
CA VAL A 512 7.75 3.03 -7.89
C VAL A 512 7.48 1.89 -8.87
N TYR A 513 8.34 0.88 -8.83
CA TYR A 513 8.10 -0.43 -9.43
C TYR A 513 7.39 -1.33 -8.44
N TYR A 514 6.27 -1.89 -8.86
CA TYR A 514 5.53 -2.84 -8.05
C TYR A 514 4.82 -3.85 -8.94
N TYR A 515 4.54 -5.01 -8.39
CA TYR A 515 3.61 -5.94 -8.99
C TYR A 515 2.23 -5.74 -8.40
N ASN A 516 1.20 -5.84 -9.22
CA ASN A 516 -0.17 -5.76 -8.76
C ASN A 516 -1.07 -6.71 -9.56
N ALA A 517 -2.03 -7.32 -8.87
CA ALA A 517 -3.18 -7.98 -9.45
C ALA A 517 -4.46 -7.45 -8.81
N ASN A 518 -5.50 -7.26 -9.63
CA ASN A 518 -6.81 -6.76 -9.20
C ASN A 518 -7.54 -7.76 -8.29
N MET A 519 -7.20 -7.80 -7.01
CA MET A 519 -7.81 -8.66 -5.98
C MET A 519 -7.58 -8.06 -4.60
N GLU A 520 -8.50 -8.31 -3.68
CA GLU A 520 -8.48 -7.66 -2.37
C GLU A 520 -8.78 -8.68 -1.27
N THR A 521 -8.12 -8.54 -0.12
CA THR A 521 -8.63 -9.15 1.11
C THR A 521 -9.95 -8.48 1.48
N LYS A 522 -10.90 -9.27 1.96
CA LYS A 522 -12.24 -8.76 2.29
C LYS A 522 -12.41 -8.77 3.79
N LEU A 523 -12.75 -7.62 4.36
CA LEU A 523 -13.24 -7.56 5.74
C LEU A 523 -14.54 -8.39 5.81
N THR A 524 -14.50 -9.51 6.53
CA THR A 524 -15.63 -10.42 6.68
C THR A 524 -16.35 -10.28 8.01
N ASP A 525 -15.66 -9.84 9.05
CA ASP A 525 -16.28 -9.56 10.34
C ASP A 525 -15.45 -8.58 11.19
N SER A 526 -16.11 -7.98 12.18
CA SER A 526 -15.47 -7.07 13.14
C SER A 526 -16.13 -7.16 14.51
N LEU A 527 -15.31 -7.32 15.55
CA LEU A 527 -15.71 -7.31 16.94
C LEU A 527 -15.20 -6.04 17.63
N ASP A 528 -16.13 -5.17 18.01
CA ASP A 528 -15.86 -4.03 18.89
C ASP A 528 -15.89 -4.47 20.37
N ILE A 529 -14.75 -4.41 21.07
CA ILE A 529 -14.66 -4.79 22.49
C ILE A 529 -15.28 -3.69 23.35
N GLY A 530 -16.00 -4.08 24.42
CA GLY A 530 -16.74 -3.16 25.28
C GLY A 530 -18.10 -2.71 24.74
N ASN A 531 -18.46 -3.06 23.49
CA ASN A 531 -19.82 -2.96 22.99
C ASN A 531 -20.59 -4.26 23.28
N SER A 532 -21.53 -4.23 24.23
CA SER A 532 -22.23 -5.45 24.67
C SER A 532 -22.99 -6.18 23.58
N SER A 533 -23.51 -5.49 22.55
CA SER A 533 -24.20 -6.15 21.44
C SER A 533 -23.23 -6.88 20.53
N SER A 534 -22.07 -6.26 20.26
CA SER A 534 -20.97 -6.85 19.51
C SER A 534 -20.37 -8.04 20.27
N GLU A 535 -20.02 -7.88 21.54
CA GLU A 535 -19.48 -8.96 22.36
C GLU A 535 -20.44 -10.17 22.42
N GLN A 536 -21.75 -9.92 22.58
CA GLN A 536 -22.75 -10.98 22.58
C GLN A 536 -22.87 -11.68 21.22
N SER A 537 -22.86 -10.95 20.11
CA SER A 537 -22.97 -11.56 18.77
C SER A 537 -21.76 -12.40 18.39
N HIS A 538 -20.60 -12.13 18.98
CA HIS A 538 -19.35 -12.87 18.75
C HIS A 538 -19.04 -13.89 19.86
N ALA A 539 -19.99 -14.15 20.78
CA ALA A 539 -19.82 -15.06 21.91
C ALA A 539 -18.54 -14.78 22.73
N TYR A 540 -18.16 -13.50 22.84
CA TYR A 540 -16.92 -13.08 23.46
C TYR A 540 -16.89 -13.38 24.96
N GLN A 541 -15.84 -14.06 25.41
CA GLN A 541 -15.63 -14.46 26.81
C GLN A 541 -14.18 -14.25 27.23
N LEU A 542 -13.97 -14.03 28.53
CA LEU A 542 -12.68 -13.78 29.13
C LEU A 542 -12.46 -14.59 30.41
N THR A 543 -11.20 -14.91 30.69
CA THR A 543 -10.73 -15.38 32.00
C THR A 543 -9.66 -14.45 32.54
N ASP A 544 -9.62 -14.28 33.87
CA ASP A 544 -8.61 -13.49 34.57
C ASP A 544 -8.46 -12.05 34.02
N GLN A 545 -9.60 -11.39 33.82
CA GLN A 545 -9.66 -9.99 33.39
C GLN A 545 -8.96 -9.11 34.43
N THR A 546 -7.98 -8.33 33.98
CA THR A 546 -7.22 -7.39 34.81
C THR A 546 -7.76 -5.97 34.71
N SER A 547 -8.35 -5.58 33.57
CA SER A 547 -9.00 -4.27 33.43
C SER A 547 -10.16 -4.26 32.41
N GLN A 548 -11.03 -3.25 32.55
CA GLN A 548 -12.09 -2.91 31.59
C GLN A 548 -12.25 -1.39 31.62
N ASP A 549 -11.72 -0.74 30.60
CA ASP A 549 -11.57 0.71 30.59
C ASP A 549 -11.92 1.28 29.21
N THR A 550 -12.23 2.56 29.17
CA THR A 550 -12.27 3.35 27.94
C THR A 550 -11.08 4.29 27.95
N ARG A 551 -10.18 4.16 26.98
CA ARG A 551 -8.97 4.98 26.90
C ARG A 551 -9.01 5.87 25.66
N SER A 552 -8.24 6.93 25.71
CA SER A 552 -8.07 7.89 24.62
C SER A 552 -6.58 8.07 24.36
N GLY A 553 -6.20 8.06 23.09
CA GLY A 553 -4.82 8.24 22.66
C GLY A 553 -4.73 8.19 21.13
N THR A 554 -3.53 8.18 20.60
CA THR A 554 -3.27 8.30 19.17
C THR A 554 -2.60 7.03 18.63
N TYR A 555 -2.67 6.84 17.32
CA TYR A 555 -1.80 5.90 16.61
C TYR A 555 -0.48 6.61 16.29
N GLU A 556 0.58 5.87 15.99
CA GLU A 556 1.84 6.45 15.48
C GLU A 556 1.76 6.69 13.96
N GLY A 557 2.65 7.54 13.45
CA GLY A 557 2.68 7.95 12.04
C GLY A 557 1.61 8.99 11.70
N SER A 558 1.03 8.92 10.50
CA SER A 558 0.11 9.92 9.92
C SER A 558 -1.20 10.15 10.70
N GLU A 559 -1.50 9.35 11.72
CA GLU A 559 -2.65 9.54 12.62
C GLU A 559 -2.25 10.02 14.03
N GLU A 560 -1.02 10.49 14.22
CA GLU A 560 -0.47 10.95 15.50
C GLU A 560 -1.20 12.14 16.12
N ASP A 561 -1.81 12.99 15.31
CA ASP A 561 -2.63 14.13 15.77
C ASP A 561 -4.09 13.76 16.07
N ARG A 562 -4.50 12.52 15.77
CA ARG A 562 -5.89 12.09 15.88
C ARG A 562 -6.12 11.26 17.14
N VAL A 563 -6.73 11.90 18.15
CA VAL A 563 -7.18 11.19 19.36
C VAL A 563 -8.36 10.27 19.03
N VAL A 564 -8.16 8.98 19.30
CA VAL A 564 -9.17 7.92 19.20
C VAL A 564 -9.52 7.46 20.62
N THR A 565 -10.81 7.35 20.90
CA THR A 565 -11.32 6.84 22.17
C THR A 565 -11.96 5.47 21.94
N LEU A 566 -11.41 4.43 22.57
CA LEU A 566 -11.89 3.06 22.43
C LEU A 566 -12.16 2.44 23.81
N PRO A 567 -13.31 1.77 24.00
CA PRO A 567 -13.50 0.84 25.09
C PRO A 567 -12.71 -0.45 24.82
N GLY A 568 -12.20 -1.08 25.87
CA GLY A 568 -11.41 -2.30 25.74
C GLY A 568 -11.26 -3.05 27.05
N ARG A 569 -10.55 -4.16 26.99
CA ARG A 569 -10.28 -5.02 28.14
C ARG A 569 -8.83 -5.50 28.11
N SER A 570 -8.32 -5.83 29.30
CA SER A 570 -7.04 -6.51 29.46
C SER A 570 -7.17 -7.72 30.37
N TYR A 571 -6.34 -8.73 30.16
CA TYR A 571 -6.38 -9.97 30.95
C TYR A 571 -5.02 -10.69 31.04
N THR A 572 -4.87 -11.55 32.04
CA THR A 572 -3.73 -12.48 32.18
C THR A 572 -4.04 -13.93 31.80
N GLY A 573 -5.32 -14.25 31.64
CA GLY A 573 -5.81 -15.58 31.25
C GLY A 573 -5.99 -15.71 29.74
N SER A 574 -7.23 -15.80 29.28
CA SER A 574 -7.57 -16.00 27.86
C SER A 574 -8.81 -15.23 27.42
N SER A 575 -8.89 -14.92 26.12
CA SER A 575 -10.11 -14.52 25.44
C SER A 575 -10.57 -15.61 24.45
N GLU A 576 -11.88 -15.78 24.34
CA GLU A 576 -12.53 -16.65 23.35
C GLU A 576 -13.58 -15.83 22.59
N LEU A 577 -13.62 -15.96 21.27
CA LEU A 577 -14.51 -15.20 20.39
C LEU A 577 -14.80 -15.97 19.10
N THR A 578 -15.91 -15.65 18.44
CA THR A 578 -16.32 -16.26 17.17
C THR A 578 -16.42 -15.20 16.09
N LEU A 579 -15.70 -15.34 14.98
CA LEU A 579 -15.70 -14.39 13.86
C LEU A 579 -16.14 -15.06 12.57
N LYS A 580 -16.98 -14.39 11.77
CA LYS A 580 -17.41 -14.85 10.45
C LYS A 580 -16.31 -14.67 9.41
N VAL A 581 -16.23 -15.64 8.50
CA VAL A 581 -15.25 -15.67 7.41
C VAL A 581 -15.90 -16.17 6.12
N ASP A 582 -15.31 -15.84 4.97
CA ASP A 582 -15.76 -16.41 3.69
C ASP A 582 -15.36 -17.88 3.61
N PRO A 583 -16.27 -18.84 3.38
CA PRO A 583 -15.92 -20.25 3.23
C PRO A 583 -14.91 -20.56 2.12
N HIS A 584 -14.76 -19.67 1.14
CA HIS A 584 -13.83 -19.81 0.01
C HIS A 584 -12.51 -19.05 0.23
N ASN A 585 -12.23 -18.62 1.47
CA ASN A 585 -10.98 -17.94 1.81
C ASN A 585 -9.74 -18.84 1.59
N HIS A 586 -8.61 -18.21 1.32
CA HIS A 586 -7.28 -18.83 1.22
C HIS A 586 -6.41 -18.54 2.45
N GLY A 587 -7.05 -18.40 3.62
CA GLY A 587 -6.47 -17.88 4.84
C GLY A 587 -7.21 -16.65 5.33
N VAL A 588 -6.99 -16.30 6.60
CA VAL A 588 -7.63 -15.16 7.25
C VAL A 588 -6.58 -14.36 8.00
N ILE A 589 -6.57 -13.04 7.80
CA ILE A 589 -5.78 -12.12 8.62
C ILE A 589 -6.66 -11.65 9.77
N LEU A 590 -6.23 -11.91 10.99
CA LEU A 590 -6.86 -11.41 12.21
C LEU A 590 -6.09 -10.18 12.68
N ARG A 591 -6.70 -9.00 12.58
CA ARG A 591 -6.14 -7.74 13.07
C ARG A 591 -6.67 -7.44 14.47
N ARG A 592 -5.78 -7.10 15.39
CA ARG A 592 -6.10 -6.61 16.74
C ARG A 592 -5.72 -5.15 16.86
N THR A 593 -6.62 -4.33 17.38
CA THR A 593 -6.27 -3.02 17.94
C THR A 593 -5.96 -3.19 19.42
N PHE A 594 -4.77 -2.80 19.85
CA PHE A 594 -4.31 -2.97 21.24
C PHE A 594 -3.62 -1.73 21.80
N ASP A 595 -3.42 -1.74 23.11
CA ASP A 595 -2.63 -0.74 23.82
C ASP A 595 -1.15 -1.10 23.75
N GLN A 596 -0.40 -0.36 22.92
CA GLN A 596 1.02 -0.59 22.69
C GLN A 596 1.96 -0.04 23.77
N THR A 597 1.42 0.65 24.78
CA THR A 597 2.20 1.05 25.95
C THR A 597 2.55 -0.15 26.84
N MET A 598 1.85 -1.29 26.66
CA MET A 598 2.11 -2.55 27.34
C MET A 598 3.22 -3.33 26.61
N PRO A 599 4.40 -3.53 27.23
CA PRO A 599 5.54 -4.10 26.52
C PRO A 599 5.43 -5.62 26.34
N ASN A 600 5.98 -6.12 25.23
CA ASN A 600 6.22 -7.55 25.03
C ASN A 600 4.92 -8.40 25.14
N SER A 601 3.85 -7.95 24.49
CA SER A 601 2.56 -8.67 24.45
C SER A 601 2.73 -10.00 23.72
N GLU A 602 2.39 -11.12 24.37
CA GLU A 602 2.57 -12.47 23.81
C GLU A 602 1.36 -13.37 24.13
N ALA A 603 0.77 -13.99 23.10
CA ALA A 603 -0.31 -14.95 23.26
C ALA A 603 -0.16 -16.15 22.33
N THR A 604 -0.73 -17.28 22.73
CA THR A 604 -0.94 -18.42 21.82
C THR A 604 -2.34 -18.34 21.23
N VAL A 605 -2.44 -18.59 19.93
CA VAL A 605 -3.70 -18.54 19.17
C VAL A 605 -4.09 -19.95 18.76
N SER A 606 -5.36 -20.30 18.96
CA SER A 606 -5.95 -21.54 18.48
C SER A 606 -7.28 -21.30 17.79
N ILE A 607 -7.59 -22.13 16.79
CA ILE A 607 -8.81 -22.09 16.00
C ILE A 607 -9.54 -23.42 16.18
N ASP A 608 -10.77 -23.37 16.66
CA ASP A 608 -11.58 -24.54 17.00
C ASP A 608 -10.85 -25.55 17.90
N GLY A 609 -10.07 -25.01 18.85
CA GLY A 609 -9.25 -25.80 19.79
C GLY A 609 -7.93 -26.34 19.23
N VAL A 610 -7.61 -26.09 17.96
CA VAL A 610 -6.34 -26.48 17.34
C VAL A 610 -5.34 -25.33 17.43
N PRO A 611 -4.15 -25.51 18.04
CA PRO A 611 -3.12 -24.48 18.08
C PRO A 611 -2.66 -24.08 16.67
N VAL A 612 -2.57 -22.78 16.41
CA VAL A 612 -2.09 -22.21 15.14
C VAL A 612 -0.67 -21.67 15.29
N GLY A 613 -0.42 -20.83 16.29
CA GLY A 613 0.88 -20.20 16.49
C GLY A 613 0.91 -19.22 17.66
N THR A 614 2.04 -18.51 17.79
CA THR A 614 2.25 -17.47 18.79
C THR A 614 2.09 -16.10 18.14
N TRP A 615 1.25 -15.26 18.72
CA TRP A 615 1.08 -13.86 18.37
C TRP A 615 1.90 -13.01 19.35
N TYR A 616 2.95 -12.36 18.85
CA TYR A 616 3.92 -11.63 19.65
C TYR A 616 4.22 -10.26 19.08
N HIS A 617 4.22 -9.25 19.95
CA HIS A 617 4.69 -7.90 19.66
C HIS A 617 5.76 -7.52 20.69
N ALA A 618 6.98 -7.28 20.22
CA ALA A 618 8.12 -6.92 21.05
C ALA A 618 8.17 -5.43 21.38
N GLY A 619 8.71 -5.07 22.54
CA GLY A 619 8.86 -3.69 22.97
C GLY A 619 7.54 -3.00 23.27
N SER A 620 7.57 -1.67 23.36
CA SER A 620 6.41 -0.80 23.61
C SER A 620 6.66 0.61 23.06
N ASN A 621 5.58 1.34 22.82
CA ASN A 621 5.63 2.79 22.61
C ASN A 621 4.79 3.48 23.69
N VAL A 622 5.40 4.40 24.44
CA VAL A 622 4.73 5.12 25.54
C VAL A 622 4.11 6.46 25.10
N TYR A 623 4.42 6.93 23.89
CA TYR A 623 3.92 8.20 23.35
C TYR A 623 2.60 8.01 22.61
N HIS A 624 2.47 6.92 21.86
CA HIS A 624 1.25 6.54 21.16
C HIS A 624 0.56 5.37 21.85
N LEU A 625 -0.76 5.44 21.99
CA LEU A 625 -1.52 4.45 22.74
C LEU A 625 -1.90 3.26 21.87
N TRP A 626 -2.33 3.52 20.64
CA TRP A 626 -2.98 2.53 19.81
C TRP A 626 -2.02 1.95 18.77
N ARG A 627 -2.12 0.64 18.57
CA ARG A 627 -1.50 -0.02 17.43
C ARG A 627 -2.43 -1.08 16.85
N ASP A 628 -2.43 -1.18 15.54
CA ASP A 628 -3.01 -2.31 14.82
C ASP A 628 -1.89 -3.35 14.58
N ASP A 629 -2.16 -4.61 14.90
CA ASP A 629 -1.24 -5.72 14.72
C ASP A 629 -1.96 -6.90 14.05
N ASP A 630 -1.26 -7.63 13.18
CA ASP A 630 -1.87 -8.65 12.31
C ASP A 630 -1.34 -10.04 12.65
N PHE A 631 -2.25 -11.01 12.70
CA PHE A 631 -1.93 -12.42 12.83
C PHE A 631 -2.53 -13.22 11.68
N MET A 632 -1.68 -13.95 10.96
CA MET A 632 -2.10 -14.81 9.86
C MET A 632 -2.62 -16.15 10.35
N ILE A 633 -3.84 -16.50 9.94
CA ILE A 633 -4.43 -17.81 10.12
C ILE A 633 -4.39 -18.54 8.77
N PRO A 634 -3.53 -19.57 8.61
CA PRO A 634 -3.38 -20.29 7.35
C PRO A 634 -4.68 -20.96 6.89
N MET A 635 -4.83 -21.13 5.57
CA MET A 635 -5.99 -21.78 4.93
C MET A 635 -6.33 -23.15 5.55
N ALA A 636 -5.31 -23.90 5.99
CA ALA A 636 -5.50 -25.20 6.65
C ALA A 636 -6.43 -25.15 7.88
N TYR A 637 -6.56 -23.99 8.53
CA TYR A 637 -7.42 -23.78 9.70
C TYR A 637 -8.74 -23.09 9.37
N THR A 638 -8.94 -22.58 8.15
CA THR A 638 -10.05 -21.67 7.81
C THR A 638 -10.88 -22.12 6.61
N ALA A 639 -10.36 -23.01 5.77
CA ALA A 639 -11.02 -23.44 4.55
C ALA A 639 -12.39 -24.08 4.83
N ASN A 640 -13.39 -23.73 4.01
CA ASN A 640 -14.77 -24.22 4.08
C ASN A 640 -15.53 -23.88 5.38
N LYS A 641 -14.97 -23.01 6.24
CA LYS A 641 -15.63 -22.55 7.47
C LYS A 641 -16.38 -21.25 7.22
N LYS A 642 -17.53 -21.08 7.87
CA LYS A 642 -18.31 -19.82 7.84
C LYS A 642 -17.99 -18.91 9.03
N GLU A 643 -17.45 -19.50 10.08
CA GLU A 643 -17.05 -18.86 11.31
C GLU A 643 -15.84 -19.59 11.89
N LEU A 644 -15.02 -18.88 12.66
CA LEU A 644 -13.86 -19.41 13.37
C LEU A 644 -14.08 -19.18 14.87
N HIS A 645 -13.94 -20.22 15.68
CA HIS A 645 -13.83 -20.05 17.13
C HIS A 645 -12.36 -19.79 17.48
N VAL A 646 -12.04 -18.55 17.79
CA VAL A 646 -10.70 -18.09 18.11
C VAL A 646 -10.52 -18.09 19.62
N LYS A 647 -9.44 -18.71 20.10
CA LYS A 647 -9.00 -18.62 21.49
C LYS A 647 -7.59 -18.07 21.57
N ILE A 648 -7.42 -17.02 22.37
CA ILE A 648 -6.18 -16.27 22.56
C ILE A 648 -5.78 -16.36 24.03
N VAL A 649 -4.71 -17.10 24.32
CA VAL A 649 -4.22 -17.31 25.69
C VAL A 649 -2.97 -16.48 25.91
N ASN A 650 -3.00 -15.54 26.85
CA ASN A 650 -1.83 -14.75 27.23
C ASN A 650 -0.76 -15.68 27.81
N VAL A 651 0.47 -15.56 27.34
CA VAL A 651 1.63 -16.30 27.85
C VAL A 651 2.76 -15.38 28.33
N ALA A 652 2.59 -14.06 28.20
CA ALA A 652 3.53 -13.09 28.73
C ALA A 652 3.58 -13.16 30.26
N LYS A 653 4.78 -13.20 30.83
CA LYS A 653 4.97 -13.39 32.29
C LYS A 653 4.53 -12.19 33.12
N ASN A 654 4.75 -10.97 32.61
CA ASN A 654 4.62 -9.73 33.38
C ASN A 654 3.78 -8.66 32.68
N THR A 655 3.06 -9.02 31.62
CA THR A 655 2.25 -8.10 30.82
C THR A 655 0.86 -8.71 30.61
N SER A 656 -0.20 -7.89 30.70
CA SER A 656 -1.55 -8.32 30.30
C SER A 656 -1.70 -8.27 28.78
N TRP A 657 -2.50 -9.16 28.21
CA TRP A 657 -2.96 -9.00 26.84
C TRP A 657 -4.06 -7.95 26.81
N SER A 658 -3.90 -6.90 26.01
CA SER A 658 -4.90 -5.85 25.81
C SER A 658 -5.61 -6.01 24.47
N GLU A 659 -6.91 -5.73 24.44
CA GLU A 659 -7.74 -5.82 23.23
C GLU A 659 -8.88 -4.78 23.24
N TYR A 660 -8.97 -4.02 22.15
CA TYR A 660 -9.96 -2.94 21.95
C TYR A 660 -10.83 -3.18 20.71
N GLY A 661 -10.40 -4.07 19.82
CA GLY A 661 -11.19 -4.52 18.69
C GLY A 661 -10.46 -5.59 17.90
N TYR A 662 -11.24 -6.41 17.20
CA TYR A 662 -10.74 -7.38 16.23
C TYR A 662 -11.40 -7.20 14.87
N LYS A 663 -10.65 -7.41 13.79
CA LYS A 663 -11.16 -7.49 12.42
C LYS A 663 -10.66 -8.77 11.76
N ALA A 664 -11.55 -9.48 11.09
CA ALA A 664 -11.22 -10.66 10.29
C ALA A 664 -11.25 -10.31 8.80
N TYR A 665 -10.14 -10.49 8.11
CA TYR A 665 -10.02 -10.31 6.67
C TYR A 665 -9.82 -11.66 5.99
N SER A 666 -10.78 -12.08 5.17
CA SER A 666 -10.64 -13.31 4.37
C SER A 666 -9.84 -13.03 3.10
N LEU A 667 -8.83 -13.86 2.83
CA LEU A 667 -7.99 -13.77 1.64
C LEU A 667 -8.72 -14.36 0.43
N ASP A 668 -9.07 -13.53 -0.56
CA ASP A 668 -9.67 -13.95 -1.82
C ASP A 668 -8.60 -13.94 -2.93
N LEU A 669 -7.95 -15.09 -3.14
CA LEU A 669 -7.00 -15.30 -4.24
C LEU A 669 -7.76 -15.56 -5.56
N PRO A 670 -7.12 -15.36 -6.73
CA PRO A 670 -7.84 -15.43 -8.00
C PRO A 670 -8.32 -16.86 -8.19
N LYS A 671 -9.62 -17.00 -8.46
CA LYS A 671 -10.28 -18.30 -8.60
C LYS A 671 -9.50 -19.18 -9.57
N VAL A 672 -8.97 -20.30 -9.06
CA VAL A 672 -8.49 -21.42 -9.88
C VAL A 672 -9.64 -21.82 -10.80
N GLY A 673 -9.49 -21.51 -12.08
CA GLY A 673 -10.52 -21.71 -13.09
C GLY A 673 -10.77 -23.18 -13.37
N ILE A 674 -11.53 -23.86 -12.52
CA ILE A 674 -12.24 -25.08 -12.88
C ILE A 674 -13.67 -24.92 -12.35
N LEU A 675 -14.63 -24.77 -13.27
CA LEU A 675 -16.09 -24.85 -13.08
C LEU A 675 -16.98 -23.61 -12.79
N GLN A 676 -16.55 -22.35 -12.98
CA GLN A 676 -17.49 -21.20 -12.90
C GLN A 676 -17.69 -20.37 -14.18
N SER A 677 -16.95 -20.63 -15.26
CA SER A 677 -17.04 -19.85 -16.50
C SER A 677 -18.31 -20.07 -17.34
N LEU A 678 -19.24 -20.94 -16.91
CA LEU A 678 -20.48 -21.21 -17.65
C LEU A 678 -21.73 -20.49 -17.14
N LEU A 679 -21.72 -19.83 -15.98
CA LEU A 679 -22.95 -19.25 -15.38
C LEU A 679 -22.97 -17.72 -15.22
N ALA A 680 -21.86 -17.00 -15.48
CA ALA A 680 -21.80 -15.55 -15.29
C ALA A 680 -22.02 -14.70 -16.56
N ARG A 681 -22.55 -15.28 -17.65
CA ARG A 681 -23.08 -14.47 -18.76
C ARG A 681 -24.52 -14.09 -18.43
N LEU A 682 -24.69 -12.98 -17.71
CA LEU A 682 -25.79 -12.01 -17.81
C LEU A 682 -25.59 -10.95 -16.70
N HIS A 683 -25.45 -9.69 -17.15
CA HIS A 683 -25.28 -8.43 -16.40
C HIS A 683 -23.85 -8.01 -16.01
N PRO A 684 -23.33 -6.88 -16.56
CA PRO A 684 -22.12 -6.24 -16.06
C PRO A 684 -22.48 -5.35 -14.86
N ALA A 685 -21.92 -5.65 -13.69
CA ALA A 685 -21.91 -4.73 -12.56
C ALA A 685 -20.48 -4.18 -12.41
N HIS A 686 -20.34 -2.85 -12.49
CA HIS A 686 -19.10 -2.13 -12.27
C HIS A 686 -18.75 -2.11 -10.77
N THR A 687 -17.54 -2.55 -10.43
CA THR A 687 -16.90 -2.35 -9.13
C THR A 687 -16.20 -0.99 -9.11
N PRO A 688 -16.47 -0.10 -8.13
CA PRO A 688 -15.77 1.18 -7.98
C PRO A 688 -14.36 1.01 -7.41
N GLU A 689 -13.40 1.67 -8.05
CA GLU A 689 -11.98 1.80 -7.70
C GLU A 689 -11.81 3.01 -6.74
N ALA A 690 -10.98 2.92 -5.70
CA ALA A 690 -10.65 4.07 -4.84
C ALA A 690 -9.71 5.05 -5.57
N ASP A 691 -9.77 6.35 -5.24
CA ASP A 691 -8.98 7.39 -5.91
C ASP A 691 -8.07 8.15 -4.93
N PRO A 692 -6.82 8.46 -5.35
CA PRO A 692 -5.81 9.18 -4.57
C PRO A 692 -6.20 10.62 -4.27
N GLN A 693 -5.80 11.13 -3.09
CA GLN A 693 -6.08 12.51 -2.69
C GLN A 693 -5.20 13.52 -3.45
N GLY A 694 -5.83 14.55 -4.05
CA GLY A 694 -5.24 15.88 -4.18
C GLY A 694 -5.42 16.67 -2.87
N PRO A 695 -4.67 17.77 -2.66
CA PRO A 695 -4.33 18.30 -1.34
C PRO A 695 -5.57 18.72 -0.53
N ALA A 696 -5.52 18.45 0.77
CA ALA A 696 -6.39 19.09 1.75
C ALA A 696 -6.01 20.58 1.84
N SER A 697 -6.46 21.40 0.88
CA SER A 697 -6.38 22.85 1.03
C SER A 697 -7.25 23.24 2.24
N LYS A 698 -6.70 24.03 3.16
CA LYS A 698 -7.39 24.64 4.30
C LYS A 698 -8.58 25.49 3.81
N ALA A 699 -9.75 24.87 3.63
CA ALA A 699 -11.02 25.58 3.60
C ALA A 699 -11.75 25.28 4.92
N ALA A 700 -11.88 26.30 5.77
CA ALA A 700 -12.72 26.21 6.96
C ALA A 700 -14.13 25.76 6.53
N ALA A 701 -14.64 24.69 7.12
CA ALA A 701 -15.97 24.20 6.80
C ALA A 701 -17.02 25.31 7.03
N PRO A 702 -17.70 25.83 5.99
CA PRO A 702 -18.83 26.70 6.23
C PRO A 702 -19.92 25.82 6.82
N LYS A 703 -20.20 25.99 8.12
CA LYS A 703 -21.30 25.30 8.80
C LYS A 703 -22.68 25.78 8.33
N HIS A 704 -22.76 26.66 7.31
CA HIS A 704 -24.00 27.36 6.95
C HIS A 704 -24.24 27.65 5.46
N PHE A 705 -24.47 26.63 4.62
CA PHE A 705 -24.73 26.82 3.18
C PHE A 705 -25.88 27.80 2.87
N ALA A 706 -26.99 27.71 3.59
CA ALA A 706 -28.15 28.59 3.42
C ALA A 706 -27.83 30.09 3.56
N ASN A 707 -26.80 30.45 4.33
CA ASN A 707 -26.40 31.86 4.53
C ASN A 707 -25.62 32.42 3.34
N GLU A 708 -25.08 31.54 2.49
CA GLU A 708 -24.36 31.90 1.27
C GLU A 708 -25.30 32.07 0.07
N VAL A 709 -26.48 31.45 0.10
CA VAL A 709 -27.46 31.50 -1.00
C VAL A 709 -28.13 32.88 -1.07
N LYS A 710 -27.45 33.82 -1.73
CA LYS A 710 -27.90 35.20 -1.92
C LYS A 710 -27.67 35.64 -3.38
N PRO A 711 -28.66 36.29 -4.02
CA PRO A 711 -28.45 36.94 -5.30
C PRO A 711 -27.42 38.09 -5.19
N PRO A 712 -26.65 38.39 -6.25
CA PRO A 712 -26.62 37.71 -7.54
C PRO A 712 -25.67 36.50 -7.58
N LEU A 713 -24.96 36.20 -6.48
CA LEU A 713 -23.93 35.15 -6.46
C LEU A 713 -24.51 33.77 -6.77
N TRP A 714 -25.68 33.49 -6.20
CA TRP A 714 -26.46 32.29 -6.46
C TRP A 714 -27.75 32.61 -7.22
N SER A 715 -28.12 31.71 -8.14
CA SER A 715 -29.35 31.82 -8.93
C SER A 715 -29.96 30.44 -9.18
N TRP A 716 -31.28 30.40 -9.29
CA TRP A 716 -32.04 29.18 -9.58
C TRP A 716 -32.31 29.06 -11.08
N VAL A 717 -32.10 27.86 -11.63
CA VAL A 717 -32.65 27.50 -12.94
C VAL A 717 -34.08 27.02 -12.73
N ARG A 718 -35.02 27.67 -13.43
CA ARG A 718 -36.47 27.41 -13.36
C ARG A 718 -36.98 27.37 -11.91
N GLU A 719 -36.81 28.48 -11.20
CA GLU A 719 -37.19 28.63 -9.79
C GLU A 719 -38.67 28.30 -9.55
N ASP A 720 -38.91 27.47 -8.52
CA ASP A 720 -40.20 27.22 -7.91
C ASP A 720 -40.04 27.43 -6.41
N SER A 721 -40.34 28.66 -5.97
CA SER A 721 -40.13 29.10 -4.58
C SER A 721 -40.99 28.38 -3.55
N SER A 722 -41.98 27.60 -3.99
CA SER A 722 -42.76 26.72 -3.11
C SER A 722 -42.05 25.40 -2.79
N LYS A 723 -40.97 25.08 -3.51
CA LYS A 723 -40.28 23.77 -3.49
C LYS A 723 -38.82 23.84 -3.06
N TYR A 724 -38.42 24.91 -2.40
CA TYR A 724 -37.19 24.93 -1.61
C TYR A 724 -37.39 25.75 -0.34
N LYS A 725 -36.53 25.53 0.65
CA LYS A 725 -36.48 26.35 1.86
C LYS A 725 -35.04 26.51 2.34
N LEU A 726 -34.69 27.75 2.66
CA LEU A 726 -33.41 28.06 3.29
C LEU A 726 -33.63 28.10 4.81
N PHE A 727 -32.76 27.43 5.56
CA PHE A 727 -32.78 27.42 7.03
C PHE A 727 -31.51 28.07 7.58
N PRO A 728 -31.44 29.42 7.65
CA PRO A 728 -30.25 30.17 8.05
C PRO A 728 -29.61 29.71 9.37
N ASP A 729 -30.44 29.38 10.37
CA ASP A 729 -30.00 29.00 11.71
C ASP A 729 -29.21 27.67 11.72
N THR A 730 -29.64 26.72 10.88
CA THR A 730 -29.02 25.39 10.75
C THR A 730 -28.05 25.29 9.59
N GLY A 731 -28.06 26.27 8.68
CA GLY A 731 -27.25 26.22 7.46
C GLY A 731 -27.84 25.43 6.29
N ILE A 732 -29.00 24.80 6.45
CA ILE A 732 -29.52 23.83 5.47
C ILE A 732 -30.24 24.52 4.31
N VAL A 733 -29.87 24.16 3.08
CA VAL A 733 -30.67 24.40 1.87
C VAL A 733 -31.46 23.13 1.59
N ARG A 734 -32.79 23.17 1.78
CA ARG A 734 -33.68 22.07 1.46
C ARG A 734 -34.29 22.28 0.09
N ILE A 735 -34.11 21.33 -0.83
CA ILE A 735 -34.81 21.28 -2.12
C ILE A 735 -35.83 20.14 -2.06
N ILE A 736 -37.09 20.43 -2.40
CA ILE A 736 -38.12 19.41 -2.57
C ILE A 736 -38.07 18.96 -4.03
N GLY A 737 -37.43 17.81 -4.26
CA GLY A 737 -37.31 17.20 -5.58
C GLY A 737 -38.68 16.91 -6.17
N GLN A 738 -39.05 17.68 -7.19
CA GLN A 738 -40.33 17.61 -7.89
C GLN A 738 -40.18 16.91 -9.25
N GLN A 739 -41.30 16.69 -9.94
CA GLN A 739 -41.28 16.10 -11.27
C GLN A 739 -40.47 16.97 -12.25
N GLY A 740 -39.42 16.39 -12.84
CA GLY A 740 -38.59 17.00 -13.86
C GLY A 740 -37.26 16.24 -14.07
N GLU A 741 -36.56 16.53 -15.17
CA GLU A 741 -35.25 15.97 -15.49
C GLU A 741 -34.47 16.81 -16.53
N LEU A 742 -33.20 16.45 -16.74
CA LEU A 742 -32.30 16.99 -17.79
C LEU A 742 -31.93 15.94 -18.85
N PHE A 743 -32.58 14.77 -18.85
CA PHE A 743 -32.24 13.71 -19.78
C PHE A 743 -32.85 13.99 -21.16
N TYR A 744 -32.04 13.93 -22.22
CA TYR A 744 -32.48 14.16 -23.60
C TYR A 744 -33.24 15.50 -23.76
N ASP A 745 -34.32 15.54 -24.52
CA ASP A 745 -35.07 16.78 -24.82
C ASP A 745 -36.05 17.18 -23.71
N SER A 746 -36.09 16.49 -22.55
CA SER A 746 -37.03 16.80 -21.47
C SER A 746 -36.76 18.19 -20.85
N ASN A 747 -35.50 18.45 -20.47
CA ASN A 747 -34.95 19.75 -20.03
C ASN A 747 -35.90 20.63 -19.18
N ASN A 748 -36.60 20.00 -18.23
CA ASN A 748 -37.65 20.61 -17.42
C ASN A 748 -37.37 20.56 -15.91
N ALA A 749 -36.20 20.06 -15.50
CA ALA A 749 -35.75 20.08 -14.10
C ALA A 749 -35.79 21.50 -13.54
N LYS A 750 -36.44 21.64 -12.38
CA LYS A 750 -36.57 22.89 -11.63
C LYS A 750 -35.63 22.93 -10.43
N ASN A 751 -35.42 24.13 -9.90
CA ASN A 751 -34.65 24.36 -8.67
C ASN A 751 -33.22 23.79 -8.72
N ILE A 752 -32.52 23.97 -9.84
CA ILE A 752 -31.06 23.78 -9.88
C ILE A 752 -30.42 25.06 -9.36
N LEU A 753 -29.77 24.99 -8.21
CA LEU A 753 -29.16 26.15 -7.55
C LEU A 753 -27.70 26.27 -7.97
N LEU A 754 -27.31 27.39 -8.60
CA LEU A 754 -26.01 27.54 -9.25
C LEU A 754 -25.31 28.87 -8.93
N ARG A 755 -23.97 28.85 -8.91
CA ARG A 755 -23.07 30.01 -8.96
C ARG A 755 -21.98 29.81 -10.03
N ASN A 756 -21.26 30.86 -10.41
CA ASN A 756 -20.15 30.73 -11.36
C ASN A 756 -19.06 29.78 -10.84
N ALA A 757 -18.52 28.95 -11.73
CA ALA A 757 -17.35 28.12 -11.45
C ALA A 757 -16.06 28.97 -11.47
N PRO A 758 -14.99 28.54 -10.78
CA PRO A 758 -13.64 29.04 -11.02
C PRO A 758 -13.21 28.81 -12.48
N GLU A 759 -12.32 29.67 -13.00
CA GLU A 759 -11.74 29.50 -14.35
C GLU A 759 -10.71 28.36 -14.40
N GLN A 760 -10.02 28.14 -13.28
CA GLN A 760 -8.99 27.12 -13.08
C GLN A 760 -9.58 25.74 -12.76
N ASP A 761 -8.74 24.81 -12.35
CA ASP A 761 -9.16 23.49 -11.91
C ASP A 761 -9.70 23.53 -10.48
N PHE A 762 -10.73 22.73 -10.21
CA PHE A 762 -11.44 22.80 -8.94
C PHE A 762 -12.19 21.51 -8.59
N SER A 763 -12.62 21.39 -7.35
CA SER A 763 -13.60 20.40 -6.90
C SER A 763 -14.77 21.08 -6.22
N ILE A 764 -15.97 20.57 -6.44
CA ILE A 764 -17.14 20.92 -5.63
C ILE A 764 -17.50 19.79 -4.70
N VAL A 765 -17.74 20.10 -3.43
CA VAL A 765 -18.11 19.14 -2.39
C VAL A 765 -19.37 19.62 -1.69
N SER A 766 -20.36 18.75 -1.54
CA SER A 766 -21.56 19.07 -0.77
C SER A 766 -21.96 17.93 0.16
N LYS A 767 -22.26 18.27 1.42
CA LYS A 767 -22.88 17.35 2.38
C LYS A 767 -24.38 17.31 2.12
N LEU A 768 -24.85 16.14 1.70
CA LEU A 768 -26.23 15.83 1.33
C LEU A 768 -26.84 14.83 2.31
N THR A 769 -27.96 15.17 2.92
CA THR A 769 -28.85 14.21 3.55
C THR A 769 -30.03 13.93 2.62
N PHE A 770 -30.14 12.68 2.19
CA PHE A 770 -31.13 12.22 1.22
C PHE A 770 -31.61 10.81 1.59
N PRO A 771 -32.91 10.49 1.44
CA PRO A 771 -33.45 9.20 1.88
C PRO A 771 -32.69 7.99 1.32
N SER A 772 -32.54 6.95 2.15
CA SER A 772 -32.02 5.64 1.77
C SER A 772 -32.70 4.55 2.63
N PRO A 773 -33.27 3.48 2.02
CA PRO A 773 -33.44 3.30 0.57
C PRO A 773 -34.44 4.33 0.00
N LEU A 774 -34.34 4.59 -1.30
CA LEU A 774 -35.28 5.45 -2.02
C LEU A 774 -36.59 4.69 -2.31
N ASP A 775 -37.72 5.38 -2.24
CA ASP A 775 -39.05 4.77 -2.31
C ASP A 775 -39.69 4.83 -3.71
N SER A 776 -39.06 5.53 -4.67
CA SER A 776 -39.50 5.61 -6.06
C SER A 776 -38.31 5.66 -7.04
N ASN A 777 -38.45 5.02 -8.20
CA ASN A 777 -37.44 5.09 -9.26
C ASN A 777 -37.24 6.54 -9.75
N TYR A 778 -35.99 6.85 -10.09
CA TYR A 778 -35.48 8.12 -10.61
C TYR A 778 -35.61 9.32 -9.67
N GLN A 779 -35.89 9.07 -8.38
CA GLN A 779 -35.60 10.03 -7.32
C GLN A 779 -34.10 10.30 -7.26
N GLN A 780 -33.68 11.55 -7.33
CA GLN A 780 -32.26 11.89 -7.28
C GLN A 780 -31.96 13.27 -6.69
N ALA A 781 -30.80 13.35 -6.05
CA ALA A 781 -30.20 14.59 -5.59
C ALA A 781 -28.67 14.51 -5.62
N GLY A 782 -28.01 15.64 -5.84
CA GLY A 782 -26.55 15.68 -5.89
C GLY A 782 -25.94 17.03 -6.26
N VAL A 783 -24.71 16.99 -6.78
CA VAL A 783 -23.93 18.16 -7.24
C VAL A 783 -23.73 18.13 -8.75
N ILE A 784 -23.63 19.32 -9.35
CA ILE A 784 -23.59 19.50 -10.81
C ILE A 784 -22.63 20.62 -11.22
N ILE A 785 -21.89 20.38 -12.32
CA ILE A 785 -21.20 21.39 -13.13
C ILE A 785 -22.06 21.57 -14.39
N TYR A 786 -22.68 22.74 -14.56
CA TYR A 786 -23.76 23.01 -15.50
C TYR A 786 -23.42 24.21 -16.39
N GLN A 787 -23.38 24.02 -17.70
CA GLN A 787 -23.33 25.12 -18.67
C GLN A 787 -24.75 25.48 -19.11
N ASP A 788 -25.47 24.50 -19.66
CA ASP A 788 -26.85 24.58 -20.10
C ASP A 788 -27.48 23.17 -20.04
N ASP A 789 -28.73 23.02 -20.45
CA ASP A 789 -29.45 21.76 -20.30
C ASP A 789 -28.87 20.60 -21.13
N ASP A 790 -28.14 20.90 -22.21
CA ASP A 790 -27.56 19.89 -23.10
C ASP A 790 -26.03 19.74 -22.88
N ASN A 791 -25.48 20.43 -21.87
CA ASN A 791 -24.05 20.48 -21.56
C ASN A 791 -23.80 20.55 -20.04
N TYR A 792 -23.64 19.40 -19.41
CA TYR A 792 -23.42 19.30 -17.96
C TYR A 792 -22.66 18.03 -17.55
N VAL A 793 -22.09 18.05 -16.34
CA VAL A 793 -21.54 16.89 -15.66
C VAL A 793 -22.09 16.87 -14.23
N LYS A 794 -22.65 15.73 -13.77
CA LYS A 794 -23.27 15.61 -12.43
C LYS A 794 -22.93 14.30 -11.75
N ILE A 795 -22.98 14.31 -10.42
CA ILE A 795 -23.04 13.10 -9.59
C ILE A 795 -24.19 13.22 -8.61
N GLY A 796 -25.02 12.17 -8.51
CA GLY A 796 -26.11 12.12 -7.54
C GLY A 796 -26.41 10.71 -7.06
N ARG A 797 -27.05 10.61 -5.90
CA ARG A 797 -27.69 9.37 -5.45
C ARG A 797 -29.03 9.26 -6.16
N MET A 798 -29.26 8.18 -6.91
CA MET A 798 -30.45 7.95 -7.71
C MET A 798 -30.99 6.53 -7.51
N SER A 799 -32.30 6.34 -7.57
CA SER A 799 -32.88 4.99 -7.67
C SER A 799 -33.20 4.62 -9.11
N SER A 800 -32.96 3.37 -9.51
CA SER A 800 -33.49 2.77 -10.74
C SER A 800 -33.78 1.30 -10.47
N ASP A 801 -34.92 0.80 -10.97
CA ASP A 801 -35.36 -0.59 -10.79
C ASP A 801 -35.37 -1.09 -9.33
N GLY A 802 -35.71 -0.21 -8.38
CA GLY A 802 -35.77 -0.52 -6.96
C GLY A 802 -34.40 -0.63 -6.28
N ILE A 803 -33.32 -0.26 -6.97
CA ILE A 803 -31.95 -0.26 -6.46
C ILE A 803 -31.46 1.19 -6.40
N SER A 804 -30.79 1.56 -5.31
CA SER A 804 -30.10 2.84 -5.20
C SER A 804 -28.71 2.75 -5.85
N HIS A 805 -28.29 3.81 -6.51
CA HIS A 805 -27.01 3.95 -7.19
C HIS A 805 -26.42 5.34 -6.92
N PHE A 806 -25.10 5.44 -6.97
CA PHE A 806 -24.44 6.70 -7.27
C PHE A 806 -24.25 6.79 -8.78
N VAL A 807 -24.83 7.82 -9.41
CA VAL A 807 -24.87 7.97 -10.87
C VAL A 807 -24.09 9.20 -11.28
N PHE A 808 -22.98 8.95 -11.96
CA PHE A 808 -22.11 9.94 -12.58
C PHE A 808 -22.49 10.09 -14.06
N THR A 809 -22.98 11.26 -14.44
CA THR A 809 -23.48 11.55 -15.80
C THR A 809 -22.67 12.68 -16.43
N LYS A 810 -22.33 12.52 -17.70
CA LYS A 810 -21.92 13.61 -18.60
C LYS A 810 -22.92 13.72 -19.72
N GLU A 811 -23.34 14.94 -20.03
CA GLU A 811 -24.01 15.27 -21.28
C GLU A 811 -23.27 16.40 -21.98
N VAL A 812 -22.94 16.23 -23.27
CA VAL A 812 -22.35 17.27 -24.12
C VAL A 812 -23.00 17.19 -25.49
N GLY A 813 -23.62 18.29 -25.93
CA GLY A 813 -24.32 18.36 -27.21
C GLY A 813 -25.39 17.28 -27.37
N LYS A 814 -26.21 17.06 -26.32
CA LYS A 814 -27.28 16.03 -26.24
C LYS A 814 -26.81 14.58 -26.30
N THR A 815 -25.50 14.35 -26.14
CA THR A 815 -24.95 13.00 -26.03
C THR A 815 -24.71 12.69 -24.56
N THR A 816 -25.57 11.85 -24.00
CA THR A 816 -25.49 11.43 -22.59
C THR A 816 -24.63 10.17 -22.44
N GLU A 817 -23.70 10.21 -21.49
CA GLU A 817 -22.94 9.06 -21.01
C GLU A 817 -23.13 8.94 -19.50
N ASP A 818 -23.56 7.76 -19.05
CA ASP A 818 -23.79 7.45 -17.64
C ASP A 818 -22.82 6.37 -17.14
N GLN A 819 -22.36 6.56 -15.92
CA GLN A 819 -21.67 5.56 -15.12
C GLN A 819 -22.37 5.45 -13.78
N SER A 820 -22.65 4.23 -13.33
CA SER A 820 -23.36 4.00 -12.08
C SER A 820 -22.63 2.97 -11.24
N VAL A 821 -22.55 3.22 -9.94
CA VAL A 821 -22.04 2.25 -8.95
C VAL A 821 -23.15 1.94 -7.94
N PRO A 822 -23.29 0.67 -7.49
CA PRO A 822 -24.32 0.32 -6.51
C PRO A 822 -24.16 1.12 -5.21
N ASP A 823 -25.26 1.66 -4.69
CA ASP A 823 -25.29 2.33 -3.40
C ASP A 823 -25.44 1.31 -2.28
N ASN A 824 -24.32 0.71 -1.88
CA ASN A 824 -24.25 -0.22 -0.75
C ASN A 824 -24.11 0.50 0.61
N VAL A 825 -24.35 1.81 0.64
CA VAL A 825 -24.14 2.66 1.82
C VAL A 825 -25.45 2.84 2.58
N ALA A 826 -25.53 2.29 3.79
CA ALA A 826 -26.71 2.38 4.64
C ALA A 826 -27.00 3.80 5.19
N SER A 827 -26.08 4.75 5.01
CA SER A 827 -26.24 6.13 5.49
C SER A 827 -27.17 6.95 4.60
N GLN A 828 -28.06 7.75 5.22
CA GLN A 828 -28.84 8.79 4.55
C GLN A 828 -28.02 10.06 4.31
N THR A 829 -26.96 10.28 5.09
CA THR A 829 -26.07 11.43 4.97
C THR A 829 -24.79 11.03 4.26
N LEU A 830 -24.44 11.83 3.26
CA LEU A 830 -23.31 11.60 2.36
C LEU A 830 -22.61 12.93 2.06
N TYR A 831 -21.42 12.80 1.50
CA TYR A 831 -20.71 13.88 0.84
C TYR A 831 -20.51 13.48 -0.61
N LEU A 832 -20.90 14.33 -1.54
CA LEU A 832 -20.67 14.12 -2.96
C LEU A 832 -19.62 15.11 -3.44
N ARG A 833 -18.61 14.61 -4.16
CA ARG A 833 -17.55 15.43 -4.75
C ARG A 833 -17.53 15.26 -6.27
N LEU A 834 -17.40 16.37 -6.99
CA LEU A 834 -17.18 16.40 -8.43
C LEU A 834 -15.97 17.28 -8.72
N THR A 835 -14.95 16.70 -9.33
CA THR A 835 -13.65 17.32 -9.57
C THR A 835 -13.46 17.54 -11.06
N LYS A 836 -12.92 18.71 -11.43
CA LYS A 836 -12.50 19.07 -12.78
C LYS A 836 -11.00 19.36 -12.78
N LEU A 837 -10.24 18.60 -13.55
CA LEU A 837 -8.82 18.83 -13.86
C LEU A 837 -8.64 18.93 -15.39
N GLY A 838 -8.31 20.11 -15.91
CA GLY A 838 -8.33 20.42 -17.33
C GLY A 838 -9.69 20.13 -17.97
N HIS A 839 -9.72 19.14 -18.87
CA HIS A 839 -10.93 18.63 -19.53
C HIS A 839 -11.46 17.33 -18.92
N GLN A 840 -10.85 16.85 -17.83
CA GLN A 840 -11.24 15.61 -17.15
C GLN A 840 -12.12 15.91 -15.94
N TYR A 841 -13.16 15.10 -15.78
CA TYR A 841 -14.11 15.18 -14.69
C TYR A 841 -14.17 13.84 -13.96
N SER A 842 -14.11 13.87 -12.64
CA SER A 842 -14.22 12.68 -11.79
C SER A 842 -15.21 12.91 -10.64
N ALA A 843 -15.97 11.87 -10.30
CA ALA A 843 -17.01 11.94 -9.29
C ALA A 843 -16.74 10.98 -8.14
N TYR A 844 -17.17 11.37 -6.93
CA TYR A 844 -16.94 10.63 -5.71
C TYR A 844 -18.10 10.77 -4.72
N TYR A 845 -18.21 9.80 -3.82
CA TYR A 845 -19.11 9.83 -2.68
C TYR A 845 -18.38 9.43 -1.39
N SER A 846 -18.85 9.90 -0.25
CA SER A 846 -18.29 9.59 1.08
C SER A 846 -19.40 9.58 2.14
N THR A 847 -19.24 8.80 3.20
CA THR A 847 -20.13 8.83 4.38
C THR A 847 -19.64 9.76 5.48
N ASN A 848 -18.37 10.11 5.48
CA ASN A 848 -17.72 10.89 6.54
C ASN A 848 -17.14 12.22 6.05
N GLY A 849 -17.07 12.43 4.74
CA GLY A 849 -16.58 13.67 4.13
C GLY A 849 -15.07 13.78 4.10
N ILE A 850 -14.37 12.70 4.46
CA ILE A 850 -12.91 12.59 4.52
C ILE A 850 -12.46 11.57 3.48
N HIS A 851 -12.96 10.33 3.57
CA HIS A 851 -12.63 9.26 2.63
C HIS A 851 -13.66 9.21 1.51
N PHE A 852 -13.24 9.57 0.30
CA PHE A 852 -14.09 9.59 -0.88
C PHE A 852 -13.86 8.34 -1.73
N THR A 853 -14.91 7.58 -1.97
CA THR A 853 -14.94 6.48 -2.93
C THR A 853 -15.34 7.01 -4.29
N ARG A 854 -14.67 6.56 -5.36
CA ARG A 854 -14.96 7.03 -6.72
C ARG A 854 -16.26 6.45 -7.25
N ALA A 855 -17.02 7.27 -7.97
CA ALA A 855 -18.34 6.93 -8.55
C ALA A 855 -18.26 6.68 -10.07
N GLY A 856 -17.20 6.03 -10.55
CA GLY A 856 -16.96 5.76 -11.97
C GLY A 856 -15.56 6.18 -12.44
N THR A 857 -15.21 5.88 -13.69
CA THR A 857 -14.02 6.44 -14.35
C THR A 857 -14.20 7.90 -14.72
N PHE A 858 -13.13 8.62 -15.07
CA PHE A 858 -13.25 10.02 -15.49
C PHE A 858 -14.05 10.15 -16.80
N PHE A 859 -14.74 11.27 -16.94
CA PHE A 859 -15.28 11.75 -18.21
C PHE A 859 -14.35 12.81 -18.79
N SER A 860 -14.23 12.86 -20.11
CA SER A 860 -13.66 14.02 -20.81
C SER A 860 -14.79 14.87 -21.39
N ALA A 861 -14.78 16.16 -21.09
CA ALA A 861 -15.73 17.14 -21.59
C ALA A 861 -15.08 18.53 -21.70
N SER A 862 -15.62 19.37 -22.58
CA SER A 862 -15.24 20.79 -22.68
C SER A 862 -16.49 21.64 -22.49
N LEU A 863 -16.63 22.20 -21.29
CA LEU A 863 -17.71 23.12 -20.96
C LEU A 863 -17.17 24.57 -20.99
N ASN A 864 -17.90 25.46 -21.64
CA ASN A 864 -17.56 26.87 -21.77
C ASN A 864 -18.26 27.68 -20.66
N ALA A 865 -17.47 28.32 -19.80
CA ALA A 865 -17.95 29.12 -18.66
C ALA A 865 -19.03 28.42 -17.82
N PRO A 866 -18.76 27.19 -17.30
CA PRO A 866 -19.76 26.47 -16.54
C PRO A 866 -20.07 27.15 -15.20
N ARG A 867 -21.22 26.80 -14.64
CA ARG A 867 -21.63 27.10 -13.27
C ARG A 867 -21.60 25.84 -12.43
N VAL A 868 -21.55 25.98 -11.11
CA VAL A 868 -21.54 24.85 -10.17
C VAL A 868 -22.63 24.97 -9.14
N GLY A 869 -23.12 23.84 -8.64
CA GLY A 869 -24.12 23.85 -7.58
C GLY A 869 -24.78 22.51 -7.28
N VAL A 870 -26.02 22.57 -6.78
CA VAL A 870 -26.78 21.41 -6.27
C VAL A 870 -28.12 21.26 -6.98
N PHE A 871 -28.65 20.03 -6.99
CA PHE A 871 -29.94 19.71 -7.60
C PHE A 871 -30.71 18.64 -6.83
N ALA A 872 -32.03 18.62 -7.00
CA ALA A 872 -32.88 17.48 -6.64
C ALA A 872 -34.16 17.45 -7.50
N TRP A 873 -34.56 16.27 -7.98
CA TRP A 873 -35.79 16.06 -8.75
C TRP A 873 -36.22 14.58 -8.76
N THR A 874 -37.34 14.30 -9.41
CA THR A 874 -37.81 12.94 -9.73
C THR A 874 -38.42 12.88 -11.13
N ASN A 875 -38.27 11.78 -11.87
CA ASN A 875 -38.82 11.65 -13.23
C ASN A 875 -40.34 11.34 -13.22
N ALA A 876 -40.84 10.57 -12.24
CA ALA A 876 -42.28 10.28 -12.07
C ALA A 876 -42.67 9.82 -10.65
N GLY A 877 -41.78 10.02 -9.67
CA GLY A 877 -41.93 9.52 -8.30
C GLY A 877 -42.52 10.54 -7.34
N LYS A 878 -42.63 10.13 -6.08
CA LYS A 878 -43.08 11.00 -4.99
C LYS A 878 -42.07 12.13 -4.74
N GLU A 879 -42.56 13.31 -4.43
CA GLU A 879 -41.71 14.42 -3.99
C GLU A 879 -40.88 14.04 -2.77
N MET A 880 -39.63 14.51 -2.70
CA MET A 880 -38.75 14.20 -1.58
C MET A 880 -37.88 15.40 -1.18
N ALA A 881 -37.50 15.45 0.09
CA ALA A 881 -36.57 16.48 0.57
C ALA A 881 -35.12 16.01 0.38
N ALA A 882 -34.31 16.89 -0.19
CA ALA A 882 -32.85 16.81 -0.20
C ALA A 882 -32.30 17.98 0.60
N ASP A 883 -31.56 17.66 1.66
CA ASP A 883 -30.96 18.66 2.55
C ASP A 883 -29.47 18.80 2.27
N PHE A 884 -29.07 19.99 1.84
CA PHE A 884 -27.68 20.34 1.61
C PHE A 884 -27.19 21.21 2.78
N GLU A 885 -26.31 20.66 3.60
CA GLU A 885 -25.76 21.35 4.79
C GLU A 885 -24.55 22.24 4.47
N SER A 886 -23.74 21.82 3.49
CA SER A 886 -22.55 22.54 3.04
C SER A 886 -22.43 22.50 1.52
N PHE A 887 -21.80 23.53 0.94
CA PHE A 887 -21.32 23.52 -0.44
C PHE A 887 -19.96 24.22 -0.48
N GLN A 888 -18.94 23.53 -0.96
CA GLN A 888 -17.57 24.02 -1.00
C GLN A 888 -17.04 23.95 -2.42
N ILE A 889 -16.25 24.96 -2.79
CA ILE A 889 -15.41 24.95 -3.99
C ILE A 889 -13.98 24.91 -3.49
N ILE A 890 -13.24 23.89 -3.90
CA ILE A 890 -11.82 23.68 -3.57
C ILE A 890 -11.05 23.95 -4.86
N ASP A 891 -10.22 24.98 -4.84
CA ASP A 891 -9.39 25.37 -5.98
C ASP A 891 -8.13 24.50 -6.04
N HIS A 892 -7.83 23.96 -7.24
CA HIS A 892 -6.60 23.22 -7.53
C HIS A 892 -5.72 24.13 -8.39
N HIS A 893 -4.68 24.69 -7.78
CA HIS A 893 -3.74 25.63 -8.41
C HIS A 893 -2.55 24.91 -9.04
#